data_AF-A0A0H4WJ11-F1
#
_entry.id   AF-A0A0H4WJ11-F1
#
_cell.length_a   1.000
_cell.length_b   1.000
_cell.length_c   1.000
_cell.angle_alpha   90.00
_cell.angle_beta   90.00
_cell.angle_gamma   90.00
#
_symmetry.space_group_name_H-M   'P 1'
#
loop_
_entity.id
_entity.type
_entity.pdbx_description
1 polymer ?
#
loop_
_entity_poly.entity_id
_entity_poly.type
_entity_poly.pdbx_seq_one_letter_code
_entity_poly.pdbx_strand_id
1 'polypeptide(L)'
;MKVTVNYSGFLPGCVLVKARDEASGRELSTPVPGKGSRPQGGSLVAAVIAPSDWGSSVRIEAFAHEQSCETGTPVVNSSALATLTPGESVPVTLSLQATDADGDGYVSVLTGGTDCNDNNAAIHPGAVELCNDVDDNCNGISDQVELSLGQSCTEGENCPGTRACGQDGGVICNAPAPVYAYPDRDQDGRGDMHAEAVAFCAGIGAGYVLGPADDCDDTNPSIRPGAPELCNGVDDNCDGNIDETFPLLGTACEAAGQCPGTQVCDAAQTGTTCEATIPPSNWYVDEDGDGFGSGTAVTTCVSPGAGYVNQGDDCNDGNPFTHPGATEICDGLDNNCDGTSDGPGVCPEAGASFVSRLVGAPERQWRSIVSETPGDVTVVGNMGGVAVLTPGSTTFQLSPAGSGCGNNDPGYNAVWTDMANLGRAHMGSSSSGLLRYFVRSENACTQAHQLNNVVQGLVGFRHNGELEIHGVTSTFANNQGVTFAWNGGTGAASLTFWPSTVAPLYDVHGRSRAALFAVGGFDTGNTRPRIYRYTDGNSPWQTEDVQSTISNLGKLLGVWVVNDKLAFAVGDFHSGSNSVVRWDGSRWSRMPFPNTYNESLTSVIAFGANSVYVTALNGRVYRYDGTQWQIIHENTSARFRDIAGTSPADLWIAGENGQIFHWPQ
;
A
#
# COMPACT_ATOMS: atom_id res chain seq x y z
N MET A 1 0.61 28.96 -121.47
CA MET A 1 1.40 30.10 -120.94
C MET A 1 2.22 29.63 -119.75
N LYS A 2 3.46 30.13 -119.62
CA LYS A 2 4.29 29.95 -118.43
C LYS A 2 4.26 31.25 -117.63
N VAL A 3 3.55 31.25 -116.50
CA VAL A 3 3.40 32.42 -115.63
C VAL A 3 4.43 32.32 -114.51
N THR A 4 5.34 33.29 -114.44
CA THR A 4 6.30 33.44 -113.35
C THR A 4 5.82 34.58 -112.45
N VAL A 5 5.53 34.30 -111.19
CA VAL A 5 5.15 35.32 -110.21
C VAL A 5 6.30 35.49 -109.24
N ASN A 6 6.94 36.65 -109.30
CA ASN A 6 7.96 37.05 -108.34
C ASN A 6 7.30 37.79 -107.18
N TYR A 7 7.69 37.49 -105.95
CA TYR A 7 7.28 38.23 -104.78
C TYR A 7 8.50 38.64 -103.97
N SER A 8 8.50 39.85 -103.41
CA SER A 8 9.63 40.41 -102.65
C SER A 8 9.15 41.22 -101.46
N GLY A 9 9.96 41.25 -100.40
CA GLY A 9 9.70 42.00 -99.17
C GLY A 9 8.73 41.33 -98.19
N PHE A 10 8.06 40.26 -98.61
CA PHE A 10 7.26 39.39 -97.72
C PHE A 10 7.20 37.97 -98.28
N LEU A 11 6.88 37.01 -97.42
CA LEU A 11 6.66 35.61 -97.81
C LEU A 11 5.16 35.26 -97.75
N PRO A 12 4.45 35.21 -98.89
CA PRO A 12 3.04 34.82 -98.88
C PRO A 12 2.86 33.40 -98.38
N GLY A 13 1.96 33.18 -97.41
CA GLY A 13 1.46 31.85 -97.09
C GLY A 13 0.73 31.22 -98.26
N CYS A 14 0.10 32.02 -99.12
CA CYS A 14 -0.52 31.54 -100.36
C CYS A 14 -0.54 32.61 -101.47
N VAL A 15 -0.37 32.17 -102.73
CA VAL A 15 -0.55 33.00 -103.92
C VAL A 15 -1.62 32.40 -104.83
N LEU A 16 -2.71 33.13 -105.06
CA LEU A 16 -3.76 32.75 -105.98
C LEU A 16 -3.43 33.26 -107.38
N VAL A 17 -3.19 32.35 -108.32
CA VAL A 17 -2.97 32.70 -109.73
C VAL A 17 -4.27 32.48 -110.49
N LYS A 18 -4.71 33.52 -111.19
CA LYS A 18 -5.97 33.57 -111.91
C LYS A 18 -5.72 33.95 -113.37
N ALA A 19 -6.39 33.28 -114.29
CA ALA A 19 -6.36 33.56 -115.72
C ALA A 19 -7.79 33.79 -116.21
N ARG A 20 -7.99 34.83 -117.00
CA ARG A 20 -9.29 35.29 -117.48
C ARG A 20 -9.25 35.56 -118.98
N ASP A 21 -10.12 34.93 -119.74
CA ASP A 21 -10.31 35.26 -121.15
C ASP A 21 -11.02 36.63 -121.27
N GLU A 22 -10.42 37.58 -121.99
CA GLU A 22 -10.98 38.94 -122.09
C GLU A 22 -12.22 39.00 -122.97
N ALA A 23 -12.38 38.03 -123.90
CA ALA A 23 -13.55 37.99 -124.79
C ALA A 23 -14.80 37.44 -124.10
N SER A 24 -14.69 36.29 -123.42
CA SER A 24 -15.82 35.62 -122.76
C SER A 24 -15.98 35.96 -121.28
N GLY A 25 -14.93 36.45 -120.62
CA GLY A 25 -14.89 36.65 -119.17
C GLY A 25 -14.81 35.37 -118.35
N ARG A 26 -14.63 34.19 -118.97
CA ARG A 26 -14.42 32.92 -118.26
C ARG A 26 -13.06 32.90 -117.59
N GLU A 27 -13.00 32.28 -116.41
CA GLU A 27 -11.83 32.32 -115.54
C GLU A 27 -11.39 30.92 -115.09
N LEU A 28 -10.09 30.76 -114.90
CA LEU A 28 -9.45 29.63 -114.24
C LEU A 28 -8.58 30.19 -113.13
N SER A 29 -8.66 29.62 -111.92
CA SER A 29 -7.80 30.00 -110.81
C SER A 29 -7.22 28.77 -110.14
N THR A 30 -5.99 28.88 -109.66
CA THR A 30 -5.37 27.87 -108.80
C THR A 30 -4.70 28.56 -107.62
N PRO A 31 -5.02 28.17 -106.38
CA PRO A 31 -4.21 28.56 -105.24
C PRO A 31 -2.88 27.82 -105.34
N VAL A 32 -1.79 28.52 -105.11
CA VAL A 32 -0.46 27.96 -104.99
C VAL A 32 0.00 28.25 -103.57
N PRO A 33 0.12 27.22 -102.71
CA PRO A 33 0.72 27.41 -101.40
C PRO A 33 2.08 28.09 -101.56
N GLY A 34 2.36 29.08 -100.74
CA GLY A 34 3.64 29.78 -100.75
C GLY A 34 4.79 28.80 -100.64
N LYS A 35 5.61 28.66 -101.69
CA LYS A 35 6.83 27.86 -101.65
C LYS A 35 8.02 28.79 -101.49
N GLY A 36 8.40 29.05 -100.24
CA GLY A 36 9.68 29.68 -99.94
C GLY A 36 10.12 29.39 -98.51
N SER A 37 11.42 29.24 -98.33
CA SER A 37 12.12 29.18 -97.04
C SER A 37 13.11 30.35 -96.91
N ARG A 38 12.85 31.45 -97.64
CA ARG A 38 13.66 32.68 -97.63
C ARG A 38 12.78 33.86 -97.22
N PRO A 39 13.18 34.65 -96.22
CA PRO A 39 12.29 35.59 -95.53
C PRO A 39 11.87 36.85 -96.31
N GLN A 40 12.44 37.15 -97.48
CA GLN A 40 12.15 38.44 -98.17
C GLN A 40 11.94 38.31 -99.68
N GLY A 41 11.53 37.14 -100.16
CA GLY A 41 11.07 36.99 -101.53
C GLY A 41 11.33 35.63 -102.16
N GLY A 42 10.65 35.40 -103.27
CA GLY A 42 10.70 34.17 -104.02
C GLY A 42 10.08 34.31 -105.40
N SER A 43 10.03 33.20 -106.11
CA SER A 43 9.40 33.11 -107.41
C SER A 43 8.67 31.78 -107.49
N LEU A 44 7.41 31.82 -107.89
CA LEU A 44 6.65 30.63 -108.23
C LEU A 44 6.32 30.64 -109.71
N VAL A 45 6.19 29.44 -110.27
CA VAL A 45 5.85 29.25 -111.67
C VAL A 45 4.57 28.44 -111.75
N ALA A 46 3.56 29.01 -112.41
CA ALA A 46 2.32 28.36 -112.74
C ALA A 46 2.21 28.18 -114.26
N ALA A 47 1.64 27.05 -114.69
CA ALA A 47 1.31 26.83 -116.09
C ALA A 47 -0.19 27.09 -116.28
N VAL A 48 -0.52 27.98 -117.21
CA VAL A 48 -1.91 28.21 -117.62
C VAL A 48 -2.10 27.57 -118.98
N ILE A 49 -2.91 26.51 -119.02
CA ILE A 49 -3.36 25.86 -120.25
C ILE A 49 -4.71 26.47 -120.59
N ALA A 50 -4.71 27.41 -121.54
CA ALA A 50 -5.95 28.05 -121.98
C ALA A 50 -6.80 27.02 -122.75
N PRO A 51 -8.09 26.86 -122.41
CA PRO A 51 -9.05 26.08 -123.18
C PRO A 51 -9.09 26.49 -124.66
N SER A 52 -9.39 25.55 -125.56
CA SER A 52 -9.37 25.80 -127.00
C SER A 52 -10.45 26.77 -127.49
N ASP A 53 -11.45 27.07 -126.66
CA ASP A 53 -12.53 28.04 -126.92
C ASP A 53 -12.21 29.47 -126.44
N TRP A 54 -11.04 29.71 -125.83
CA TRP A 54 -10.64 31.04 -125.39
C TRP A 54 -10.15 31.91 -126.55
N GLY A 55 -10.36 33.23 -126.43
CA GLY A 55 -9.85 34.21 -127.38
C GLY A 55 -8.33 34.34 -127.33
N SER A 56 -7.77 35.10 -128.27
CA SER A 56 -6.32 35.32 -128.31
C SER A 56 -5.81 36.25 -127.22
N SER A 57 -6.64 36.79 -126.33
CA SER A 57 -6.22 37.75 -125.28
C SER A 57 -6.67 37.26 -123.90
N VAL A 58 -5.70 36.97 -123.03
CA VAL A 58 -5.93 36.44 -121.69
C VAL A 58 -5.26 37.33 -120.65
N ARG A 59 -6.00 37.75 -119.63
CA ARG A 59 -5.48 38.45 -118.46
C ARG A 59 -5.05 37.44 -117.40
N ILE A 60 -3.84 37.60 -116.90
CA ILE A 60 -3.30 36.82 -115.79
C ILE A 60 -3.18 37.74 -114.58
N GLU A 61 -3.70 37.30 -113.45
CA GLU A 61 -3.66 38.00 -112.16
C GLU A 61 -3.02 37.08 -111.12
N ALA A 62 -2.27 37.67 -110.20
CA ALA A 62 -1.74 36.98 -109.03
C ALA A 62 -2.10 37.78 -107.78
N PHE A 63 -2.56 37.11 -106.73
CA PHE A 63 -2.95 37.70 -105.45
C PHE A 63 -2.19 37.00 -104.32
N ALA A 64 -1.59 37.76 -103.41
CA ALA A 64 -0.77 37.26 -102.32
C ALA A 64 -1.52 37.38 -100.99
N HIS A 65 -1.55 36.32 -100.18
CA HIS A 65 -2.20 36.27 -98.87
C HIS A 65 -1.19 35.89 -97.79
N GLU A 66 -1.35 36.41 -96.57
CA GLU A 66 -0.46 36.15 -95.41
C GLU A 66 -0.49 34.67 -95.02
N GLN A 67 -1.70 34.09 -94.88
CA GLN A 67 -1.86 32.70 -94.41
C GLN A 67 -2.47 31.78 -95.49
N SER A 68 -3.70 32.05 -95.94
CA SER A 68 -4.46 31.18 -96.86
C SER A 68 -5.12 31.96 -98.00
N CYS A 69 -5.23 31.35 -99.19
CA CYS A 69 -5.96 31.91 -100.33
C CYS A 69 -7.48 31.73 -100.24
N GLU A 70 -7.98 30.96 -99.27
CA GLU A 70 -9.41 30.65 -99.15
C GLU A 70 -10.16 31.71 -98.31
N THR A 71 -9.46 32.36 -97.39
CA THR A 71 -10.02 33.28 -96.41
C THR A 71 -9.12 34.50 -96.28
N GLY A 72 -9.71 35.70 -96.29
CA GLY A 72 -9.00 36.95 -96.07
C GLY A 72 -8.73 37.75 -97.35
N THR A 73 -8.43 39.03 -97.15
CA THR A 73 -8.11 39.97 -98.23
C THR A 73 -6.68 39.73 -98.69
N PRO A 74 -6.40 39.68 -100.01
CA PRO A 74 -5.01 39.63 -100.47
C PRO A 74 -4.28 40.92 -100.10
N VAL A 75 -3.07 40.78 -99.56
CA VAL A 75 -2.19 41.90 -99.18
C VAL A 75 -1.74 42.69 -100.41
N VAL A 76 -1.40 41.98 -101.49
CA VAL A 76 -0.95 42.59 -102.75
C VAL A 76 -1.40 41.76 -103.95
N ASN A 77 -1.67 42.42 -105.07
CA ASN A 77 -1.98 41.76 -106.34
C ASN A 77 -1.22 42.38 -107.53
N SER A 78 -1.16 41.64 -108.63
CA SER A 78 -0.48 42.07 -109.86
C SER A 78 -1.16 41.43 -111.07
N SER A 79 -1.23 42.12 -112.21
CA SER A 79 -1.87 41.59 -113.41
C SER A 79 -1.14 41.95 -114.71
N ALA A 80 -1.28 41.11 -115.73
CA ALA A 80 -0.72 41.31 -117.06
C ALA A 80 -1.63 40.71 -118.14
N LEU A 81 -1.58 41.26 -119.35
CA LEU A 81 -2.27 40.73 -120.53
C LEU A 81 -1.30 39.93 -121.40
N ALA A 82 -1.73 38.75 -121.85
CA ALA A 82 -0.97 37.86 -122.72
C ALA A 82 -1.76 37.56 -123.99
N THR A 83 -1.09 37.65 -125.14
CA THR A 83 -1.68 37.27 -126.43
C THR A 83 -1.31 35.83 -126.78
N LEU A 84 -2.29 34.97 -127.03
CA LEU A 84 -2.11 33.55 -127.30
C LEU A 84 -1.96 33.26 -128.80
N THR A 85 -0.92 32.50 -129.14
CA THR A 85 -0.74 31.87 -130.46
C THR A 85 -0.86 30.35 -130.30
N PRO A 86 -1.74 29.65 -131.06
CA PRO A 86 -1.89 28.20 -130.96
C PRO A 86 -0.56 27.46 -131.18
N GLY A 87 -0.21 26.56 -130.25
CA GLY A 87 1.01 25.75 -130.32
C GLY A 87 2.27 26.41 -129.73
N GLU A 88 2.23 27.69 -129.34
CA GLU A 88 3.38 28.40 -128.75
C GLU A 88 3.25 28.60 -127.24
N SER A 89 4.38 28.54 -126.52
CA SER A 89 4.44 28.87 -125.11
C SER A 89 4.73 30.36 -124.91
N VAL A 90 3.75 31.12 -124.43
CA VAL A 90 3.91 32.54 -124.07
C VAL A 90 4.38 32.68 -122.61
N PRO A 91 5.54 33.31 -122.33
CA PRO A 91 5.96 33.63 -120.97
C PRO A 91 5.25 34.90 -120.46
N VAL A 92 4.81 34.89 -119.19
CA VAL A 92 4.23 36.05 -118.49
C VAL A 92 4.95 36.19 -117.15
N THR A 93 5.36 37.40 -116.79
CA THR A 93 5.99 37.69 -115.50
C THR A 93 5.16 38.70 -114.73
N LEU A 94 4.82 38.38 -113.48
CA LEU A 94 4.14 39.27 -112.53
C LEU A 94 5.04 39.53 -111.33
N SER A 95 4.94 40.71 -110.74
CA SER A 95 5.69 41.10 -109.54
C SER A 95 4.72 41.56 -108.44
N LEU A 96 4.85 40.95 -107.26
CA LEU A 96 4.10 41.25 -106.04
C LEU A 96 5.08 41.82 -105.00
N GLN A 97 4.75 42.96 -104.39
CA GLN A 97 5.62 43.58 -103.40
C GLN A 97 4.79 44.02 -102.19
N ALA A 98 5.12 43.48 -101.03
CA ALA A 98 4.65 43.92 -99.71
C ALA A 98 5.85 43.94 -98.76
N THR A 99 5.69 44.49 -97.56
CA THR A 99 6.76 44.56 -96.55
C THR A 99 6.26 43.88 -95.29
N ASP A 100 6.94 42.82 -94.89
CA ASP A 100 6.87 42.18 -93.58
C ASP A 100 8.21 42.52 -92.89
N ALA A 101 8.19 43.50 -91.97
CA ALA A 101 9.41 44.13 -91.48
C ALA A 101 10.10 43.36 -90.35
N ASP A 102 9.38 42.57 -89.55
CA ASP A 102 9.95 41.71 -88.51
C ASP A 102 10.05 40.22 -88.89
N GLY A 103 9.41 39.81 -89.98
CA GLY A 103 9.55 38.49 -90.60
C GLY A 103 8.66 37.41 -90.02
N ASP A 104 7.57 37.76 -89.32
CA ASP A 104 6.66 36.79 -88.71
C ASP A 104 5.60 36.21 -89.68
N GLY A 105 5.56 36.74 -90.91
CA GLY A 105 4.67 36.30 -91.98
C GLY A 105 3.36 37.09 -92.07
N TYR A 106 3.14 38.05 -91.20
CA TYR A 106 2.09 39.05 -91.31
C TYR A 106 2.68 40.36 -91.86
N VAL A 107 1.82 41.17 -92.45
CA VAL A 107 2.18 42.45 -93.04
C VAL A 107 1.42 43.53 -92.29
N SER A 108 2.04 44.69 -92.10
CA SER A 108 1.40 45.82 -91.41
C SER A 108 -0.03 46.11 -91.90
N VAL A 109 -0.94 46.32 -90.95
CA VAL A 109 -2.30 46.83 -91.19
C VAL A 109 -2.31 48.13 -91.99
N LEU A 110 -1.24 48.95 -91.88
CA LEU A 110 -1.14 50.22 -92.59
C LEU A 110 -0.88 50.06 -94.10
N THR A 111 -0.30 48.93 -94.50
CA THR A 111 0.03 48.62 -95.90
C THR A 111 -0.86 47.53 -96.50
N GLY A 112 -1.92 47.13 -95.79
CA GLY A 112 -2.98 46.24 -96.28
C GLY A 112 -2.92 44.81 -95.77
N GLY A 113 -2.02 44.49 -94.82
CA GLY A 113 -2.01 43.22 -94.09
C GLY A 113 -2.79 43.27 -92.77
N THR A 114 -2.47 42.39 -91.83
CA THR A 114 -3.18 42.24 -90.55
C THR A 114 -2.35 42.50 -89.30
N ASP A 115 -1.06 42.79 -89.43
CA ASP A 115 -0.16 43.05 -88.29
C ASP A 115 -0.29 44.48 -87.71
N CYS A 116 -0.68 44.57 -86.44
CA CYS A 116 -0.80 45.83 -85.72
C CYS A 116 0.56 46.42 -85.27
N ASN A 117 1.63 45.64 -85.24
CA ASN A 117 2.99 46.08 -84.98
C ASN A 117 4.07 45.27 -85.73
N ASP A 118 4.19 45.57 -87.02
CA ASP A 118 5.15 45.03 -88.01
C ASP A 118 6.65 45.22 -87.69
N ASN A 119 7.01 45.65 -86.48
CA ASN A 119 8.40 45.70 -85.99
C ASN A 119 8.65 44.74 -84.82
N ASN A 120 7.65 43.97 -84.39
CA ASN A 120 7.75 43.01 -83.30
C ASN A 120 7.02 41.70 -83.61
N ALA A 121 7.79 40.68 -83.99
CA ALA A 121 7.32 39.34 -84.36
C ALA A 121 6.56 38.56 -83.26
N ALA A 122 6.39 39.12 -82.06
CA ALA A 122 5.54 38.58 -81.00
C ALA A 122 4.14 39.21 -80.98
N ILE A 123 3.94 40.32 -81.71
CA ILE A 123 2.68 41.05 -81.81
C ILE A 123 2.14 40.83 -83.20
N HIS A 124 1.18 39.92 -83.34
CA HIS A 124 0.58 39.60 -84.61
C HIS A 124 -0.78 38.94 -84.40
N PRO A 125 -1.65 38.91 -85.42
CA PRO A 125 -2.91 38.19 -85.37
C PRO A 125 -2.76 36.77 -84.82
N GLY A 126 -3.45 36.51 -83.71
CA GLY A 126 -3.46 35.20 -83.06
C GLY A 126 -2.24 34.86 -82.19
N ALA A 127 -1.40 35.83 -81.82
CA ALA A 127 -0.41 35.66 -80.76
C ALA A 127 -1.06 35.35 -79.39
N VAL A 128 -0.25 34.94 -78.40
CA VAL A 128 -0.74 34.74 -77.02
C VAL A 128 -0.69 36.08 -76.30
N GLU A 129 -1.84 36.50 -75.77
CA GLU A 129 -1.96 37.75 -75.00
C GLU A 129 -1.15 37.71 -73.70
N LEU A 130 -0.30 38.70 -73.48
CA LEU A 130 0.44 38.90 -72.25
C LEU A 130 -0.19 40.04 -71.43
N CYS A 131 0.07 40.07 -70.12
CA CYS A 131 -0.38 41.14 -69.23
C CYS A 131 0.62 42.30 -69.29
N ASN A 132 0.65 43.05 -70.38
CA ASN A 132 1.66 44.07 -70.70
C ASN A 132 1.09 45.40 -71.24
N ASP A 133 -0.24 45.57 -71.24
CA ASP A 133 -1.00 46.70 -71.81
C ASP A 133 -0.81 46.88 -73.32
N VAL A 134 -0.46 45.80 -74.04
CA VAL A 134 -0.28 45.77 -75.49
C VAL A 134 -1.17 44.66 -76.06
N ASP A 135 -1.98 45.01 -77.06
CA ASP A 135 -2.78 44.05 -77.84
C ASP A 135 -1.83 43.18 -78.69
N ASP A 136 -1.30 42.12 -78.07
CA ASP A 136 -0.28 41.26 -78.66
C ASP A 136 -0.88 40.45 -79.83
N ASN A 137 -2.15 40.07 -79.72
CA ASN A 137 -2.80 39.21 -80.71
C ASN A 137 -3.55 39.99 -81.81
N CYS A 138 -3.46 41.32 -81.81
CA CYS A 138 -4.08 42.27 -82.74
C CYS A 138 -5.60 42.09 -82.91
N ASN A 139 -6.32 41.65 -81.88
CA ASN A 139 -7.76 41.42 -81.93
C ASN A 139 -8.60 42.65 -81.53
N GLY A 140 -7.95 43.71 -81.01
CA GLY A 140 -8.57 44.95 -80.57
C GLY A 140 -9.17 44.92 -79.15
N ILE A 141 -8.87 43.91 -78.35
CA ILE A 141 -9.33 43.73 -76.96
C ILE A 141 -8.16 44.04 -76.02
N SER A 142 -8.40 44.84 -74.98
CA SER A 142 -7.39 45.10 -73.95
C SER A 142 -7.19 43.90 -73.02
N ASP A 143 -5.99 43.73 -72.47
CA ASP A 143 -5.61 42.74 -71.47
C ASP A 143 -6.63 42.65 -70.32
N GLN A 144 -7.13 43.81 -69.86
CA GLN A 144 -8.10 43.89 -68.76
C GLN A 144 -9.35 43.03 -69.02
N VAL A 145 -9.80 42.97 -70.26
CA VAL A 145 -11.00 42.23 -70.69
C VAL A 145 -10.61 40.81 -71.05
N GLU A 146 -9.56 40.62 -71.86
CA GLU A 146 -9.15 39.31 -72.35
C GLU A 146 -8.61 38.40 -71.24
N LEU A 147 -7.75 38.93 -70.37
CA LEU A 147 -7.16 38.21 -69.23
C LEU A 147 -8.06 38.25 -67.98
N SER A 148 -9.22 38.91 -68.07
CA SER A 148 -10.17 39.08 -66.96
C SER A 148 -9.52 39.63 -65.69
N LEU A 149 -8.64 40.63 -65.84
CA LEU A 149 -7.98 41.27 -64.71
C LEU A 149 -9.02 41.96 -63.82
N GLY A 150 -8.74 42.06 -62.52
CA GLY A 150 -9.68 42.60 -61.53
C GLY A 150 -10.87 41.71 -61.19
N GLN A 151 -11.05 40.56 -61.86
CA GLN A 151 -12.02 39.55 -61.44
C GLN A 151 -11.54 38.84 -60.17
N SER A 152 -12.49 38.30 -59.41
CA SER A 152 -12.22 37.51 -58.22
C SER A 152 -11.45 36.24 -58.59
N CYS A 153 -10.43 35.93 -57.79
CA CYS A 153 -9.71 34.66 -57.83
C CYS A 153 -9.51 34.13 -56.41
N THR A 154 -9.10 32.88 -56.31
CA THR A 154 -8.76 32.22 -55.05
C THR A 154 -7.44 31.49 -55.24
N GLU A 155 -6.49 31.69 -54.33
CA GLU A 155 -5.19 31.05 -54.36
C GLU A 155 -4.81 30.60 -52.93
N GLY A 156 -4.03 29.51 -52.82
CA GLY A 156 -3.73 28.85 -51.54
C GLY A 156 -4.96 28.19 -50.91
N GLU A 157 -5.11 28.34 -49.59
CA GLU A 157 -6.21 27.81 -48.76
C GLU A 157 -7.53 28.60 -48.94
N ASN A 158 -7.95 28.79 -50.20
CA ASN A 158 -9.16 29.52 -50.61
C ASN A 158 -9.19 31.01 -50.21
N CYS A 159 -8.04 31.68 -50.06
CA CYS A 159 -8.03 33.10 -49.77
C CYS A 159 -8.51 33.91 -50.98
N PRO A 160 -9.58 34.73 -50.84
CA PRO A 160 -10.10 35.52 -51.94
C PRO A 160 -9.12 36.65 -52.28
N GLY A 161 -8.78 36.74 -53.56
CA GLY A 161 -7.93 37.78 -54.12
C GLY A 161 -8.51 38.34 -55.42
N THR A 162 -7.70 39.15 -56.10
CA THR A 162 -8.06 39.71 -57.41
C THR A 162 -6.99 39.40 -58.44
N ARG A 163 -7.40 39.06 -59.66
CA ARG A 163 -6.47 38.77 -60.76
C ARG A 163 -5.70 40.04 -61.10
N ALA A 164 -4.38 39.97 -61.11
CA ALA A 164 -3.48 41.09 -61.39
C ALA A 164 -2.30 40.63 -62.26
N CYS A 165 -1.62 41.58 -62.92
CA CYS A 165 -0.42 41.26 -63.68
C CYS A 165 0.73 40.84 -62.75
N GLY A 166 1.33 39.70 -63.05
CA GLY A 166 2.58 39.23 -62.47
C GLY A 166 3.78 39.95 -63.09
N GLN A 167 4.94 39.83 -62.45
CA GLN A 167 6.18 40.46 -62.93
C GLN A 167 6.74 39.81 -64.21
N ASP A 168 6.25 38.62 -64.57
CA ASP A 168 6.63 37.82 -65.73
C ASP A 168 5.67 38.00 -66.92
N GLY A 169 4.69 38.91 -66.83
CA GLY A 169 3.65 39.10 -67.84
C GLY A 169 2.50 38.09 -67.76
N GLY A 170 2.52 37.18 -66.77
CA GLY A 170 1.41 36.27 -66.47
C GLY A 170 0.33 36.90 -65.59
N VAL A 171 -0.76 36.16 -65.35
CA VAL A 171 -1.84 36.58 -64.45
C VAL A 171 -1.70 35.87 -63.10
N ILE A 172 -1.55 36.63 -62.01
CA ILE A 172 -1.46 36.13 -60.63
C ILE A 172 -2.74 36.44 -59.84
N CYS A 173 -2.98 35.74 -58.73
CA CYS A 173 -4.01 36.13 -57.77
C CYS A 173 -3.38 36.93 -56.63
N ASN A 174 -3.69 38.21 -56.53
CA ASN A 174 -3.24 39.03 -55.42
C ASN A 174 -4.14 38.77 -54.19
N ALA A 175 -3.79 37.77 -53.38
CA ALA A 175 -4.49 37.36 -52.15
C ALA A 175 -3.59 37.52 -50.90
N PRO A 176 -4.16 37.84 -49.71
CA PRO A 176 -3.39 37.90 -48.47
C PRO A 176 -2.89 36.52 -48.04
N ALA A 177 -1.76 36.49 -47.32
CA ALA A 177 -1.25 35.25 -46.73
C ALA A 177 -2.19 34.76 -45.61
N PRO A 178 -2.54 33.46 -45.56
CA PRO A 178 -3.37 32.91 -44.50
C PRO A 178 -2.64 32.95 -43.14
N VAL A 179 -3.37 33.29 -42.09
CA VAL A 179 -2.94 33.15 -40.69
C VAL A 179 -3.59 31.90 -40.13
N TYR A 180 -2.81 31.08 -39.42
CA TYR A 180 -3.29 29.84 -38.81
C TYR A 180 -3.66 30.09 -37.35
N ALA A 181 -4.81 29.57 -36.92
CA ALA A 181 -5.27 29.62 -35.54
C ALA A 181 -5.91 28.29 -35.15
N TYR A 182 -5.91 28.00 -33.86
CA TYR A 182 -6.46 26.77 -33.27
C TYR A 182 -7.76 27.09 -32.54
N PRO A 183 -8.72 26.15 -32.48
CA PRO A 183 -9.89 26.28 -31.60
C PRO A 183 -9.46 26.60 -30.17
N ASP A 184 -10.18 27.51 -29.55
CA ASP A 184 -10.05 27.93 -28.15
C ASP A 184 -11.49 28.02 -27.60
N ARG A 185 -12.03 26.88 -27.19
CA ARG A 185 -13.46 26.74 -26.89
C ARG A 185 -13.80 27.18 -25.47
N ASP A 186 -12.87 27.07 -24.53
CA ASP A 186 -13.06 27.53 -23.16
C ASP A 186 -12.52 28.95 -22.88
N GLN A 187 -11.82 29.54 -23.86
CA GLN A 187 -11.36 30.93 -23.88
C GLN A 187 -10.27 31.23 -22.85
N ASP A 188 -9.40 30.27 -22.57
CA ASP A 188 -8.24 30.45 -21.70
C ASP A 188 -7.02 31.04 -22.43
N GLY A 189 -7.09 31.12 -23.78
CA GLY A 189 -6.04 31.63 -24.66
C GLY A 189 -5.04 30.57 -25.14
N ARG A 190 -5.32 29.28 -24.97
CA ARG A 190 -4.57 28.12 -25.49
C ARG A 190 -5.39 27.43 -26.57
N GLY A 191 -4.68 26.80 -27.51
CA GLY A 191 -5.31 26.14 -28.64
C GLY A 191 -5.40 24.64 -28.41
N ASP A 192 -6.50 24.01 -28.83
CA ASP A 192 -6.68 22.54 -28.77
C ASP A 192 -5.49 21.81 -29.43
N MET A 193 -4.75 21.04 -28.64
CA MET A 193 -3.59 20.28 -29.10
C MET A 193 -3.94 19.14 -30.07
N HIS A 194 -5.20 18.71 -30.08
CA HIS A 194 -5.71 17.64 -30.93
C HIS A 194 -6.34 18.18 -32.23
N ALA A 195 -6.49 19.50 -32.35
CA ALA A 195 -7.06 20.13 -33.52
C ALA A 195 -5.98 20.52 -34.54
N GLU A 196 -6.28 20.29 -35.81
CA GLU A 196 -5.50 20.85 -36.91
C GLU A 196 -5.72 22.36 -37.01
N ALA A 197 -4.66 23.09 -37.37
CA ALA A 197 -4.73 24.54 -37.49
C ALA A 197 -5.67 24.96 -38.62
N VAL A 198 -6.56 25.93 -38.35
CA VAL A 198 -7.50 26.46 -39.34
C VAL A 198 -6.95 27.75 -39.95
N ALA A 199 -6.96 27.83 -41.28
CA ALA A 199 -6.51 29.00 -42.03
C ALA A 199 -7.57 30.12 -42.06
N PHE A 200 -7.15 31.34 -41.74
CA PHE A 200 -7.95 32.55 -41.81
C PHE A 200 -7.29 33.60 -42.71
N CYS A 201 -8.03 34.09 -43.69
CA CYS A 201 -7.54 35.08 -44.66
C CYS A 201 -7.84 36.54 -44.25
N ALA A 202 -8.69 36.76 -43.23
CA ALA A 202 -9.07 38.08 -42.74
C ALA A 202 -9.55 38.04 -41.28
N GLY A 203 -8.62 38.28 -40.34
CA GLY A 203 -8.91 38.25 -38.91
C GLY A 203 -9.18 36.83 -38.38
N ILE A 204 -8.92 36.61 -37.09
CA ILE A 204 -9.20 35.32 -36.44
C ILE A 204 -10.66 35.31 -35.97
N GLY A 205 -11.38 34.23 -36.28
CA GLY A 205 -12.76 34.05 -35.84
C GLY A 205 -12.87 33.96 -34.31
N ALA A 206 -14.03 34.32 -33.75
CA ALA A 206 -14.28 34.11 -32.33
C ALA A 206 -14.21 32.61 -31.98
N GLY A 207 -13.57 32.28 -30.85
CA GLY A 207 -13.32 30.89 -30.44
C GLY A 207 -12.08 30.25 -31.07
N TYR A 208 -11.13 31.08 -31.53
CA TYR A 208 -9.83 30.63 -32.04
C TYR A 208 -8.70 31.51 -31.49
N VAL A 209 -7.51 30.93 -31.29
CA VAL A 209 -6.30 31.61 -30.81
C VAL A 209 -5.08 31.33 -31.70
N LEU A 210 -4.14 32.29 -31.75
CA LEU A 210 -2.88 32.19 -32.50
C LEU A 210 -1.79 31.39 -31.78
N GLY A 211 -1.99 31.17 -30.47
CA GLY A 211 -1.03 30.54 -29.57
C GLY A 211 -0.81 29.07 -29.91
N PRO A 212 0.19 28.43 -29.28
CA PRO A 212 0.47 27.02 -29.53
C PRO A 212 -0.75 26.14 -29.29
N ALA A 213 -0.85 25.07 -30.06
CA ALA A 213 -1.82 23.99 -29.88
C ALA A 213 -1.29 23.05 -28.79
N ASP A 214 -1.31 23.52 -27.55
CA ASP A 214 -0.79 22.83 -26.38
C ASP A 214 -1.85 22.58 -25.30
N ASP A 215 -3.11 22.92 -25.55
CA ASP A 215 -4.22 22.63 -24.64
C ASP A 215 -4.70 21.18 -24.77
N CYS A 216 -4.58 20.41 -23.70
CA CYS A 216 -4.99 19.02 -23.63
C CYS A 216 -6.49 18.81 -23.36
N ASP A 217 -7.22 19.82 -22.86
CA ASP A 217 -8.68 19.84 -22.74
C ASP A 217 -9.25 21.24 -23.01
N ASP A 218 -9.42 21.55 -24.30
CA ASP A 218 -10.02 22.79 -24.83
C ASP A 218 -11.47 23.08 -24.38
N THR A 219 -12.04 22.22 -23.51
CA THR A 219 -13.37 22.43 -22.93
C THR A 219 -13.34 22.89 -21.47
N ASN A 220 -12.17 22.93 -20.83
CA ASN A 220 -12.01 23.25 -19.42
C ASN A 220 -10.84 24.23 -19.19
N PRO A 221 -11.12 25.50 -18.85
CA PRO A 221 -10.09 26.54 -18.81
C PRO A 221 -9.14 26.38 -17.61
N SER A 222 -9.36 25.36 -16.76
CA SER A 222 -8.47 25.00 -15.65
C SER A 222 -7.41 23.97 -16.06
N ILE A 223 -7.64 23.19 -17.12
CA ILE A 223 -6.71 22.21 -17.67
C ILE A 223 -6.00 22.88 -18.85
N ARG A 224 -4.74 23.27 -18.65
CA ARG A 224 -3.97 24.00 -19.66
C ARG A 224 -2.48 24.02 -19.32
N PRO A 225 -1.60 24.22 -20.30
CA PRO A 225 -0.17 24.43 -20.12
C PRO A 225 0.22 25.32 -18.94
N GLY A 226 0.80 24.71 -17.91
CA GLY A 226 1.29 25.39 -16.71
C GLY A 226 0.23 25.72 -15.64
N ALA A 227 -0.96 25.12 -15.71
CA ALA A 227 -1.91 25.15 -14.60
C ALA A 227 -1.35 24.43 -13.35
N PRO A 228 -1.83 24.74 -12.14
CA PRO A 228 -1.50 23.94 -10.96
C PRO A 228 -2.18 22.56 -11.02
N GLU A 229 -1.39 21.50 -10.84
CA GLU A 229 -1.90 20.13 -10.69
C GLU A 229 -2.83 19.98 -9.49
N LEU A 230 -3.94 19.27 -9.69
CA LEU A 230 -4.79 18.73 -8.64
C LEU A 230 -4.64 17.21 -8.63
N CYS A 231 -4.72 16.59 -7.45
CA CYS A 231 -4.71 15.14 -7.34
C CYS A 231 -6.10 14.61 -7.72
N ASN A 232 -6.38 14.54 -9.03
CA ASN A 232 -7.69 14.20 -9.57
C ASN A 232 -7.61 13.14 -10.70
N GLY A 233 -6.40 12.69 -11.06
CA GLY A 233 -6.17 11.72 -12.12
C GLY A 233 -6.21 12.31 -13.53
N VAL A 234 -6.09 13.63 -13.66
CA VAL A 234 -6.03 14.39 -14.91
C VAL A 234 -4.67 15.08 -14.99
N ASP A 235 -4.14 15.24 -16.20
CA ASP A 235 -2.97 16.09 -16.47
C ASP A 235 -3.47 17.53 -16.59
N ASP A 236 -3.56 18.25 -15.47
CA ASP A 236 -4.13 19.60 -15.44
C ASP A 236 -3.20 20.60 -16.15
N ASN A 237 -1.89 20.36 -16.17
CA ASN A 237 -0.90 21.27 -16.71
C ASN A 237 -0.41 20.94 -18.12
N CYS A 238 -0.95 19.88 -18.74
CA CYS A 238 -0.66 19.39 -20.08
C CYS A 238 0.83 19.09 -20.35
N ASP A 239 1.59 18.59 -19.35
CA ASP A 239 3.00 18.22 -19.51
C ASP A 239 3.23 16.73 -19.88
N GLY A 240 2.14 15.95 -19.94
CA GLY A 240 2.13 14.53 -20.26
C GLY A 240 2.26 13.61 -19.04
N ASN A 241 2.32 14.16 -17.82
CA ASN A 241 2.27 13.40 -16.58
C ASN A 241 0.95 13.73 -15.85
N ILE A 242 0.46 12.75 -15.08
CA ILE A 242 -0.77 12.92 -14.29
C ILE A 242 -0.37 13.03 -12.82
N ASP A 243 -0.88 14.05 -12.12
CA ASP A 243 -0.71 14.29 -10.69
C ASP A 243 0.78 14.33 -10.23
N GLU A 244 1.72 14.76 -11.06
CA GLU A 244 3.17 14.61 -10.84
C GLU A 244 3.73 15.49 -9.72
N THR A 245 2.99 16.52 -9.31
CA THR A 245 3.32 17.34 -8.13
C THR A 245 3.01 16.62 -6.80
N PHE A 246 2.41 15.43 -6.83
CA PHE A 246 2.07 14.60 -5.67
C PHE A 246 2.97 13.35 -5.58
N PRO A 247 4.27 13.49 -5.24
CA PRO A 247 5.25 12.40 -5.31
C PRO A 247 4.96 11.21 -4.37
N LEU A 248 4.05 11.40 -3.41
CA LEU A 248 3.64 10.36 -2.49
C LEU A 248 2.48 9.52 -3.02
N LEU A 249 1.74 9.96 -4.04
CA LEU A 249 0.57 9.25 -4.57
C LEU A 249 0.96 7.81 -4.97
N GLY A 250 0.17 6.83 -4.50
CA GLY A 250 0.41 5.41 -4.73
C GLY A 250 1.54 4.79 -3.89
N THR A 251 2.26 5.56 -3.08
CA THR A 251 3.29 5.02 -2.18
C THR A 251 2.68 4.42 -0.91
N ALA A 252 3.39 3.47 -0.30
CA ALA A 252 2.99 2.88 0.97
C ALA A 252 3.08 3.90 2.12
N CYS A 253 2.12 3.88 3.02
CA CYS A 253 2.07 4.75 4.19
C CYS A 253 1.49 4.00 5.40
N GLU A 254 1.56 4.64 6.57
CA GLU A 254 0.93 4.14 7.80
C GLU A 254 -0.22 5.07 8.19
N ALA A 255 -1.45 4.58 8.10
CA ALA A 255 -2.66 5.28 8.51
C ALA A 255 -2.83 5.22 10.05
N ALA A 256 -3.81 5.96 10.57
CA ALA A 256 -4.13 5.96 12.00
C ALA A 256 -4.33 4.52 12.53
N GLY A 257 -3.85 4.27 13.75
CA GLY A 257 -3.89 2.93 14.35
C GLY A 257 -2.85 1.95 13.79
N GLN A 258 -1.75 2.48 13.23
CA GLN A 258 -0.63 1.71 12.66
C GLN A 258 -1.07 0.78 11.52
N CYS A 259 -2.02 1.26 10.72
CA CYS A 259 -2.61 0.48 9.64
C CYS A 259 -1.81 0.65 8.34
N PRO A 260 -1.37 -0.43 7.69
CA PRO A 260 -0.72 -0.32 6.39
C PRO A 260 -1.72 0.29 5.40
N GLY A 261 -1.28 1.33 4.72
CA GLY A 261 -2.08 2.12 3.81
C GLY A 261 -1.37 2.46 2.51
N THR A 262 -2.11 3.11 1.63
CA THR A 262 -1.59 3.71 0.40
C THR A 262 -1.99 5.17 0.36
N GLN A 263 -1.06 6.03 -0.06
CA GLN A 263 -1.35 7.44 -0.26
C GLN A 263 -2.30 7.58 -1.45
N VAL A 264 -3.47 8.14 -1.20
CA VAL A 264 -4.50 8.45 -2.18
C VAL A 264 -4.74 9.95 -2.19
N CYS A 265 -5.41 10.47 -3.21
CA CYS A 265 -5.81 11.87 -3.24
C CYS A 265 -6.73 12.18 -2.05
N ASP A 266 -6.49 13.31 -1.38
CA ASP A 266 -7.37 13.78 -0.32
C ASP A 266 -8.71 14.27 -0.88
N ALA A 267 -9.69 14.46 0.00
CA ALA A 267 -11.03 14.90 -0.41
C ALA A 267 -11.05 16.31 -1.04
N ALA A 268 -10.00 17.11 -0.85
CA ALA A 268 -9.87 18.44 -1.44
C ALA A 268 -9.12 18.42 -2.79
N GLN A 269 -8.53 17.29 -3.18
CA GLN A 269 -7.68 17.11 -4.36
C GLN A 269 -6.45 18.02 -4.37
N THR A 270 -6.06 18.58 -3.22
CA THR A 270 -4.92 19.49 -3.09
C THR A 270 -3.70 18.83 -2.44
N GLY A 271 -3.81 17.53 -2.13
CA GLY A 271 -2.81 16.77 -1.43
C GLY A 271 -3.12 15.28 -1.44
N THR A 272 -2.27 14.50 -0.77
CA THR A 272 -2.50 13.08 -0.54
C THR A 272 -2.78 12.80 0.93
N THR A 273 -3.62 11.79 1.20
CA THR A 273 -3.88 11.25 2.53
C THR A 273 -3.69 9.75 2.54
N CYS A 274 -3.33 9.19 3.70
CA CYS A 274 -3.11 7.76 3.83
C CYS A 274 -4.43 7.02 4.07
N GLU A 275 -4.85 6.21 3.11
CA GLU A 275 -6.02 5.34 3.24
C GLU A 275 -5.59 3.93 3.65
N ALA A 276 -6.19 3.42 4.74
CA ALA A 276 -5.88 2.09 5.26
C ALA A 276 -6.35 0.99 4.30
N THR A 277 -5.49 0.02 4.02
CA THR A 277 -5.82 -1.12 3.12
C THR A 277 -6.54 -2.26 3.82
N ILE A 278 -6.52 -2.26 5.16
CA ILE A 278 -7.20 -3.24 6.02
C ILE A 278 -7.92 -2.51 7.16
N PRO A 279 -9.07 -3.02 7.63
CA PRO A 279 -9.72 -2.46 8.81
C PRO A 279 -8.91 -2.76 10.08
N PRO A 280 -8.86 -1.83 11.06
CA PRO A 280 -8.21 -2.09 12.33
C PRO A 280 -9.00 -3.12 13.15
N SER A 281 -8.29 -3.85 14.01
CA SER A 281 -8.88 -4.79 14.98
C SER A 281 -8.95 -4.15 16.36
N ASN A 282 -9.86 -4.63 17.19
CA ASN A 282 -9.92 -4.28 18.60
C ASN A 282 -9.02 -5.21 19.41
N TRP A 283 -8.20 -4.62 20.28
CA TRP A 283 -7.29 -5.32 21.17
C TRP A 283 -7.65 -5.01 22.62
N TYR A 284 -7.80 -6.05 23.42
CA TYR A 284 -8.17 -6.01 24.83
C TYR A 284 -6.97 -6.43 25.67
N VAL A 285 -6.83 -5.87 26.88
CA VAL A 285 -5.81 -6.32 27.83
C VAL A 285 -6.22 -7.69 28.34
N ASP A 286 -5.28 -8.61 28.42
CA ASP A 286 -5.41 -9.97 28.96
C ASP A 286 -4.51 -10.06 30.20
N GLU A 287 -5.05 -9.79 31.39
CA GLU A 287 -4.28 -9.72 32.66
C GLU A 287 -3.87 -11.11 33.19
N ASP A 288 -4.67 -12.15 32.97
CA ASP A 288 -4.43 -13.49 33.49
C ASP A 288 -3.82 -14.50 32.49
N GLY A 289 -3.83 -14.17 31.20
CA GLY A 289 -3.17 -14.91 30.14
C GLY A 289 -3.95 -16.09 29.58
N ASP A 290 -5.28 -16.12 29.71
CA ASP A 290 -6.11 -17.19 29.16
C ASP A 290 -6.48 -17.02 27.67
N GLY A 291 -6.16 -15.87 27.09
CA GLY A 291 -6.39 -15.55 25.68
C GLY A 291 -7.64 -14.74 25.41
N PHE A 292 -8.43 -14.42 26.43
CA PHE A 292 -9.52 -13.45 26.40
C PHE A 292 -9.12 -12.19 27.17
N GLY A 293 -9.74 -11.08 26.80
CA GLY A 293 -9.41 -9.79 27.37
C GLY A 293 -10.65 -8.98 27.71
N SER A 294 -10.48 -8.02 28.61
CA SER A 294 -11.56 -7.13 29.05
C SER A 294 -11.20 -5.65 28.96
N GLY A 295 -12.18 -4.79 29.25
CA GLY A 295 -12.01 -3.34 29.32
C GLY A 295 -12.13 -2.59 27.99
N THR A 296 -11.48 -1.41 27.92
CA THR A 296 -11.57 -0.53 26.74
C THR A 296 -10.62 -1.01 25.65
N ALA A 297 -11.18 -1.38 24.49
CA ALA A 297 -10.40 -1.82 23.35
C ALA A 297 -9.47 -0.73 22.81
N VAL A 298 -8.25 -1.11 22.46
CA VAL A 298 -7.32 -0.34 21.64
C VAL A 298 -7.53 -0.77 20.19
N THR A 299 -7.92 0.16 19.32
CA THR A 299 -8.22 -0.13 17.91
C THR A 299 -7.00 0.15 17.03
N THR A 300 -6.33 -0.93 16.60
CA THR A 300 -5.09 -0.88 15.79
C THR A 300 -5.02 -2.06 14.82
N CYS A 301 -4.29 -1.91 13.71
CA CYS A 301 -4.07 -3.02 12.77
C CYS A 301 -2.99 -4.00 13.22
N VAL A 302 -2.12 -3.57 14.14
CA VAL A 302 -1.09 -4.41 14.76
C VAL A 302 -1.38 -4.54 16.25
N SER A 303 -0.97 -5.65 16.85
CA SER A 303 -1.08 -5.85 18.30
C SER A 303 -0.31 -4.74 19.04
N PRO A 304 -0.91 -4.07 20.05
CA PRO A 304 -0.24 -3.08 20.87
C PRO A 304 0.99 -3.61 21.64
N GLY A 305 1.09 -4.94 21.80
CA GLY A 305 2.21 -5.60 22.46
C GLY A 305 1.78 -6.83 23.25
N ALA A 306 2.72 -7.39 24.01
CA ALA A 306 2.44 -8.53 24.89
C ALA A 306 1.40 -8.17 25.97
N GLY A 307 0.47 -9.08 26.24
CA GLY A 307 -0.66 -8.87 27.15
C GLY A 307 -1.89 -8.24 26.49
N TYR A 308 -1.93 -8.20 25.15
CA TYR A 308 -3.13 -7.82 24.40
C TYR A 308 -3.61 -8.97 23.49
N VAL A 309 -4.91 -9.19 23.46
CA VAL A 309 -5.59 -10.20 22.64
C VAL A 309 -6.71 -9.58 21.82
N ASN A 310 -7.13 -10.25 20.75
CA ASN A 310 -8.22 -9.79 19.88
C ASN A 310 -9.58 -10.42 20.22
N GLN A 311 -9.64 -11.23 21.27
CA GLN A 311 -10.88 -11.77 21.82
C GLN A 311 -11.26 -10.96 23.04
N GLY A 312 -12.43 -10.30 22.99
CA GLY A 312 -12.95 -9.53 24.11
C GLY A 312 -13.90 -10.34 24.98
N ASP A 313 -14.69 -9.62 25.77
CA ASP A 313 -15.82 -10.13 26.57
C ASP A 313 -15.44 -11.06 27.72
N ASP A 314 -14.19 -10.98 28.19
CA ASP A 314 -13.82 -11.61 29.44
C ASP A 314 -14.57 -10.98 30.63
N CYS A 315 -15.35 -11.81 31.34
CA CYS A 315 -16.12 -11.40 32.50
C CYS A 315 -15.29 -11.34 33.80
N ASN A 316 -14.11 -11.94 33.85
CA ASN A 316 -13.15 -11.83 34.94
C ASN A 316 -11.68 -12.02 34.48
N ASP A 317 -11.13 -10.99 33.83
CA ASP A 317 -9.75 -10.87 33.30
C ASP A 317 -8.59 -11.15 34.29
N GLY A 318 -8.92 -11.33 35.57
CA GLY A 318 -7.96 -11.68 36.61
C GLY A 318 -8.04 -13.14 37.05
N ASN A 319 -8.85 -13.98 36.41
CA ASN A 319 -9.01 -15.39 36.72
C ASN A 319 -8.94 -16.23 35.42
N PRO A 320 -7.83 -16.94 35.15
CA PRO A 320 -7.59 -17.62 33.87
C PRO A 320 -8.46 -18.88 33.64
N PHE A 321 -9.44 -19.08 34.52
CA PHE A 321 -10.47 -20.10 34.43
C PHE A 321 -11.85 -19.47 34.20
N THR A 322 -11.93 -18.19 33.84
CA THR A 322 -13.19 -17.46 33.70
C THR A 322 -13.16 -16.60 32.45
N HIS A 323 -13.64 -17.16 31.35
CA HIS A 323 -13.68 -16.51 30.06
C HIS A 323 -14.80 -17.10 29.19
N PRO A 324 -15.25 -16.42 28.11
CA PRO A 324 -16.27 -16.93 27.23
C PRO A 324 -16.00 -18.36 26.74
N GLY A 325 -16.92 -19.27 27.05
CA GLY A 325 -16.83 -20.67 26.65
C GLY A 325 -15.84 -21.53 27.44
N ALA A 326 -15.33 -21.05 28.58
CA ALA A 326 -14.58 -21.90 29.51
C ALA A 326 -15.42 -23.11 29.98
N THR A 327 -14.75 -24.11 30.54
CA THR A 327 -15.46 -25.24 31.17
C THR A 327 -15.85 -24.85 32.60
N GLU A 328 -17.14 -24.97 32.91
CA GLU A 328 -17.64 -24.83 34.27
C GLU A 328 -16.90 -25.76 35.24
N ILE A 329 -16.41 -25.19 36.34
CA ILE A 329 -15.75 -25.91 37.42
C ILE A 329 -16.49 -25.70 38.73
N CYS A 330 -16.42 -26.69 39.62
CA CYS A 330 -17.17 -26.64 40.87
C CYS A 330 -16.48 -25.73 41.89
N ASP A 331 -16.56 -24.43 41.66
CA ASP A 331 -16.12 -23.37 42.55
C ASP A 331 -17.25 -22.37 42.86
N GLY A 332 -18.41 -22.45 42.20
CA GLY A 332 -19.51 -21.50 42.42
C GLY A 332 -19.25 -20.11 41.83
N LEU A 333 -18.44 -20.02 40.77
CA LEU A 333 -18.23 -18.85 39.94
C LEU A 333 -18.64 -19.17 38.50
N ASP A 334 -19.26 -18.20 37.82
CA ASP A 334 -19.60 -18.32 36.39
C ASP A 334 -18.31 -18.30 35.57
N ASN A 335 -17.82 -19.48 35.17
CA ASN A 335 -16.54 -19.61 34.49
C ASN A 335 -16.67 -19.35 32.99
N ASN A 336 -17.80 -19.70 32.39
CA ASN A 336 -17.98 -19.60 30.95
C ASN A 336 -18.62 -18.28 30.48
N CYS A 337 -18.94 -17.38 31.41
CA CYS A 337 -19.58 -16.07 31.24
C CYS A 337 -21.01 -16.15 30.66
N ASP A 338 -21.76 -17.22 30.95
CA ASP A 338 -23.14 -17.42 30.47
C ASP A 338 -24.23 -16.89 31.42
N GLY A 339 -23.84 -16.39 32.59
CA GLY A 339 -24.72 -15.89 33.64
C GLY A 339 -25.15 -16.95 34.67
N THR A 340 -24.60 -18.16 34.60
CA THR A 340 -24.85 -19.24 35.57
C THR A 340 -23.54 -19.68 36.23
N SER A 341 -23.54 -19.81 37.57
CA SER A 341 -22.29 -20.02 38.33
C SER A 341 -21.78 -21.45 38.42
N ASP A 342 -22.63 -22.44 38.18
CA ASP A 342 -22.20 -23.83 38.07
C ASP A 342 -23.19 -24.52 37.12
N GLY A 343 -22.68 -25.16 36.08
CA GLY A 343 -23.51 -25.99 35.19
C GLY A 343 -24.09 -27.24 35.88
N PRO A 344 -25.16 -27.85 35.34
CA PRO A 344 -25.75 -29.05 35.92
C PRO A 344 -24.77 -30.24 35.91
N GLY A 345 -24.52 -30.82 37.08
CA GLY A 345 -23.64 -31.99 37.24
C GLY A 345 -22.15 -31.69 37.36
N VAL A 346 -21.78 -30.40 37.46
CA VAL A 346 -20.39 -29.96 37.70
C VAL A 346 -20.00 -30.18 39.17
N CYS A 347 -20.89 -29.84 40.10
CA CYS A 347 -20.71 -30.05 41.53
C CYS A 347 -21.35 -31.34 42.07
N PRO A 348 -20.85 -31.86 43.20
CA PRO A 348 -21.57 -32.86 43.99
C PRO A 348 -22.98 -32.38 44.36
N GLU A 349 -23.95 -33.29 44.50
CA GLU A 349 -25.34 -32.93 44.87
C GLU A 349 -25.44 -32.13 46.18
N ALA A 350 -24.48 -32.32 47.09
CA ALA A 350 -24.41 -31.60 48.36
C ALA A 350 -23.80 -30.18 48.22
N GLY A 351 -23.39 -29.78 47.01
CA GLY A 351 -22.64 -28.56 46.73
C GLY A 351 -21.13 -28.74 46.90
N ALA A 352 -20.38 -27.73 46.46
CA ALA A 352 -18.93 -27.70 46.58
C ALA A 352 -18.50 -27.64 48.05
N SER A 353 -17.65 -28.59 48.49
CA SER A 353 -17.18 -28.64 49.88
C SER A 353 -15.78 -29.23 50.00
N PHE A 354 -15.05 -28.84 51.05
CA PHE A 354 -13.81 -29.53 51.42
C PHE A 354 -14.15 -30.77 52.23
N VAL A 355 -13.71 -31.93 51.76
CA VAL A 355 -13.88 -33.21 52.47
C VAL A 355 -12.58 -33.63 53.13
N SER A 356 -12.63 -33.90 54.43
CA SER A 356 -11.49 -34.38 55.22
C SER A 356 -11.23 -35.87 54.99
N ARG A 357 -9.96 -36.24 54.88
CA ARG A 357 -9.47 -37.62 54.80
C ARG A 357 -8.47 -37.86 55.92
N LEU A 358 -8.68 -38.93 56.68
CA LEU A 358 -7.71 -39.35 57.71
C LEU A 358 -6.58 -40.16 57.05
N VAL A 359 -5.36 -39.65 57.13
CA VAL A 359 -4.16 -40.20 56.52
C VAL A 359 -3.07 -40.33 57.57
N GLY A 360 -2.89 -41.56 58.06
CA GLY A 360 -1.98 -41.88 59.16
C GLY A 360 -2.64 -41.82 60.54
N ALA A 361 -1.82 -41.85 61.58
CA ALA A 361 -2.28 -41.82 62.96
C ALA A 361 -2.73 -40.39 63.38
N PRO A 362 -3.60 -40.24 64.39
CA PRO A 362 -4.07 -38.93 64.85
C PRO A 362 -2.96 -38.01 65.38
N GLU A 363 -1.79 -38.52 65.75
CA GLU A 363 -0.65 -37.69 66.17
C GLU A 363 0.09 -37.07 64.98
N ARG A 364 -0.28 -37.45 63.75
CA ARG A 364 0.33 -36.93 62.54
C ARG A 364 -0.08 -35.48 62.32
N GLN A 365 0.91 -34.65 62.06
CA GLN A 365 0.75 -33.26 61.66
C GLN A 365 1.35 -33.12 60.26
N TRP A 366 0.50 -33.03 59.25
CA TRP A 366 0.91 -32.70 57.90
C TRP A 366 1.22 -31.20 57.85
N ARG A 367 2.41 -30.86 57.35
CA ARG A 367 2.96 -29.49 57.45
C ARG A 367 3.12 -28.80 56.10
N SER A 368 3.41 -29.56 55.05
CA SER A 368 3.48 -29.04 53.69
C SER A 368 2.94 -30.05 52.69
N ILE A 369 2.34 -29.53 51.62
CA ILE A 369 1.65 -30.27 50.59
C ILE A 369 2.01 -29.71 49.22
N VAL A 370 2.10 -30.58 48.22
CA VAL A 370 2.32 -30.17 46.83
C VAL A 370 1.46 -31.02 45.90
N SER A 371 0.93 -30.37 44.87
CA SER A 371 0.19 -30.98 43.76
C SER A 371 0.58 -30.26 42.46
N GLU A 372 1.15 -31.01 41.52
CA GLU A 372 1.55 -30.48 40.20
C GLU A 372 0.63 -30.93 39.07
N THR A 373 -0.06 -32.05 39.28
CA THR A 373 -1.03 -32.60 38.33
C THR A 373 -2.26 -33.06 39.09
N PRO A 374 -3.48 -32.93 38.54
CA PRO A 374 -4.70 -33.28 39.24
C PRO A 374 -4.66 -34.70 39.82
N GLY A 375 -4.93 -34.81 41.12
CA GLY A 375 -4.91 -36.09 41.85
C GLY A 375 -3.52 -36.67 42.15
N ASP A 376 -2.44 -35.96 41.80
CA ASP A 376 -1.09 -36.26 42.26
C ASP A 376 -0.70 -35.38 43.43
N VAL A 377 -0.69 -35.95 44.64
CA VAL A 377 -0.45 -35.20 45.87
C VAL A 377 0.70 -35.82 46.66
N THR A 378 1.69 -35.03 47.06
CA THR A 378 2.67 -35.41 48.09
C THR A 378 2.53 -34.54 49.31
N VAL A 379 2.45 -35.17 50.49
CA VAL A 379 2.31 -34.47 51.77
C VAL A 379 3.40 -34.93 52.71
N VAL A 380 3.99 -33.98 53.42
CA VAL A 380 5.05 -34.25 54.39
C VAL A 380 4.74 -33.65 55.75
N GLY A 381 5.26 -34.25 56.81
CA GLY A 381 4.89 -33.84 58.17
C GLY A 381 5.81 -34.36 59.27
N ASN A 382 5.32 -34.27 60.50
CA ASN A 382 6.03 -34.77 61.68
C ASN A 382 6.31 -36.30 61.62
N MET A 383 7.25 -36.76 62.45
CA MET A 383 7.60 -38.19 62.58
C MET A 383 8.08 -38.81 61.24
N GLY A 384 8.85 -38.04 60.46
CA GLY A 384 9.30 -38.41 59.10
C GLY A 384 8.16 -38.78 58.15
N GLY A 385 6.96 -38.23 58.38
CA GLY A 385 5.78 -38.58 57.60
C GLY A 385 5.91 -38.11 56.16
N VAL A 386 5.75 -39.06 55.24
CA VAL A 386 5.54 -38.81 53.82
C VAL A 386 4.32 -39.64 53.40
N ALA A 387 3.38 -38.99 52.72
CA ALA A 387 2.21 -39.62 52.11
C ALA A 387 2.08 -39.20 50.66
N VAL A 388 1.72 -40.14 49.79
CA VAL A 388 1.52 -39.89 48.36
C VAL A 388 0.14 -40.36 47.93
N LEU A 389 -0.59 -39.50 47.22
CA LEU A 389 -1.74 -39.88 46.42
C LEU A 389 -1.28 -39.91 44.97
N THR A 390 -1.38 -41.07 44.32
CA THR A 390 -1.10 -41.17 42.89
C THR A 390 -2.37 -40.87 42.10
N PRO A 391 -2.26 -40.32 40.87
CA PRO A 391 -3.40 -40.09 39.99
C PRO A 391 -4.33 -41.30 39.88
N GLY A 392 -5.63 -41.07 40.04
CA GLY A 392 -6.68 -42.10 40.01
C GLY A 392 -6.85 -42.91 41.30
N SER A 393 -5.97 -42.75 42.29
CA SER A 393 -6.15 -43.36 43.62
C SER A 393 -7.12 -42.54 44.47
N THR A 394 -7.88 -43.21 45.35
CA THR A 394 -8.68 -42.56 46.40
C THR A 394 -8.01 -42.59 47.77
N THR A 395 -6.91 -43.34 47.91
CA THR A 395 -6.21 -43.59 49.17
C THR A 395 -4.76 -43.17 49.12
N PHE A 396 -4.31 -42.44 50.15
CA PHE A 396 -2.91 -42.08 50.32
C PHE A 396 -2.07 -43.29 50.74
N GLN A 397 -0.90 -43.41 50.11
CA GLN A 397 0.13 -44.37 50.47
C GLN A 397 1.13 -43.71 51.42
N LEU A 398 1.24 -44.23 52.64
CA LEU A 398 2.25 -43.79 53.60
C LEU A 398 3.58 -44.47 53.32
N SER A 399 4.68 -43.72 53.42
CA SER A 399 6.01 -44.32 53.33
C SER A 399 6.22 -45.31 54.49
N PRO A 400 6.68 -46.54 54.19
CA PRO A 400 6.76 -47.61 55.17
C PRO A 400 7.86 -47.36 56.19
N ALA A 401 7.80 -48.09 57.31
CA ALA A 401 8.85 -48.03 58.29
C ALA A 401 10.19 -48.53 57.69
N GLY A 402 11.31 -47.83 57.92
CA GLY A 402 12.62 -48.21 57.35
C GLY A 402 12.90 -47.68 55.93
N SER A 403 11.98 -46.92 55.32
CA SER A 403 12.14 -46.27 54.00
C SER A 403 13.23 -45.19 53.91
N GLY A 404 13.99 -44.93 54.97
CA GLY A 404 14.96 -43.84 55.02
C GLY A 404 14.34 -42.44 55.18
N CYS A 405 13.00 -42.32 55.18
CA CYS A 405 12.28 -41.06 55.36
C CYS A 405 12.28 -40.56 56.82
N GLY A 406 12.91 -41.32 57.73
CA GLY A 406 13.22 -40.88 59.07
C GLY A 406 12.03 -40.98 60.02
N ASN A 407 11.55 -42.19 60.33
CA ASN A 407 10.47 -42.37 61.31
C ASN A 407 10.76 -41.79 62.71
N ASN A 408 12.04 -41.54 63.03
CA ASN A 408 12.50 -40.89 64.26
C ASN A 408 12.99 -39.44 64.02
N ASP A 409 12.84 -38.92 62.80
CA ASP A 409 13.12 -37.55 62.45
C ASP A 409 12.03 -36.67 63.08
N PRO A 410 12.37 -35.47 63.59
CA PRO A 410 11.38 -34.45 64.00
C PRO A 410 10.33 -34.16 62.89
N GLY A 411 10.65 -34.51 61.64
CA GLY A 411 9.77 -34.49 60.48
C GLY A 411 10.07 -33.33 59.55
N TYR A 412 9.30 -33.26 58.47
CA TYR A 412 9.52 -32.32 57.38
C TYR A 412 8.57 -31.13 57.46
N ASN A 413 9.07 -29.95 57.12
CA ASN A 413 8.30 -28.72 57.06
C ASN A 413 8.01 -28.27 55.63
N ALA A 414 8.85 -28.66 54.66
CA ALA A 414 8.73 -28.22 53.28
C ALA A 414 8.87 -29.41 52.35
N VAL A 415 8.06 -29.42 51.29
CA VAL A 415 8.18 -30.33 50.15
C VAL A 415 8.04 -29.56 48.85
N TRP A 416 8.85 -29.93 47.86
CA TRP A 416 8.69 -29.51 46.47
C TRP A 416 8.98 -30.70 45.55
N THR A 417 8.22 -30.86 44.48
CA THR A 417 8.36 -32.01 43.56
C THR A 417 9.02 -31.62 42.24
N ASP A 418 9.72 -32.56 41.63
CA ASP A 418 10.31 -32.44 40.28
C ASP A 418 9.68 -33.54 39.42
N MET A 419 8.38 -33.44 39.13
CA MET A 419 7.67 -34.52 38.44
C MET A 419 8.10 -34.68 36.99
N ALA A 420 8.60 -33.61 36.36
CA ALA A 420 9.14 -33.64 35.01
C ALA A 420 10.41 -34.49 34.86
N ASN A 421 11.14 -34.80 35.94
CA ASN A 421 12.39 -35.57 35.89
C ASN A 421 12.53 -36.54 37.08
N LEU A 422 12.03 -37.77 36.89
CA LEU A 422 12.19 -38.93 37.78
C LEU A 422 11.22 -38.99 38.99
N GLY A 423 10.24 -38.08 39.10
CA GLY A 423 9.18 -38.17 40.12
C GLY A 423 9.70 -38.05 41.55
N ARG A 424 10.68 -37.16 41.78
CA ARG A 424 11.28 -36.95 43.11
C ARG A 424 10.58 -35.85 43.88
N ALA A 425 10.40 -36.05 45.18
CA ALA A 425 9.97 -35.02 46.12
C ALA A 425 11.15 -34.60 47.00
N HIS A 426 11.58 -33.35 46.90
CA HIS A 426 12.63 -32.74 47.68
C HIS A 426 12.06 -32.19 48.98
N MET A 427 12.70 -32.45 50.11
CA MET A 427 12.14 -32.20 51.44
C MET A 427 13.17 -31.63 52.42
N GLY A 428 12.70 -30.75 53.30
CA GLY A 428 13.50 -30.11 54.36
C GLY A 428 12.97 -30.40 55.77
N SER A 429 13.87 -30.75 56.70
CA SER A 429 13.51 -31.15 58.08
C SER A 429 13.41 -29.98 59.08
N SER A 430 12.60 -30.23 60.11
CA SER A 430 12.11 -29.29 61.12
C SER A 430 12.99 -29.08 62.36
N SER A 431 13.92 -29.98 62.70
CA SER A 431 14.85 -29.76 63.82
C SER A 431 16.28 -30.26 63.59
N SER A 432 16.47 -31.17 62.63
CA SER A 432 17.79 -31.59 62.18
C SER A 432 18.28 -30.79 60.98
N GLY A 433 17.45 -30.02 60.27
CA GLY A 433 17.90 -29.31 59.06
C GLY A 433 18.34 -30.23 57.92
N LEU A 434 17.91 -31.50 57.93
CA LEU A 434 18.19 -32.44 56.85
C LEU A 434 17.50 -32.04 55.54
N LEU A 435 18.24 -32.13 54.43
CA LEU A 435 17.68 -32.16 53.08
C LEU A 435 17.64 -33.61 52.60
N ARG A 436 16.46 -34.08 52.18
CA ARG A 436 16.25 -35.41 51.59
C ARG A 436 15.53 -35.27 50.26
N TYR A 437 15.64 -36.28 49.42
CA TYR A 437 14.67 -36.48 48.34
C TYR A 437 14.03 -37.86 48.46
N PHE A 438 12.73 -37.92 48.20
CA PHE A 438 11.93 -39.13 48.12
C PHE A 438 11.75 -39.53 46.67
N VAL A 439 12.04 -40.78 46.35
CA VAL A 439 11.85 -41.35 45.01
C VAL A 439 10.55 -42.16 45.03
N ARG A 440 9.52 -41.70 44.31
CA ARG A 440 8.17 -42.30 44.35
C ARG A 440 8.15 -43.76 43.93
N SER A 441 8.85 -44.11 42.86
CA SER A 441 8.93 -45.49 42.35
C SER A 441 9.57 -46.47 43.34
N GLU A 442 10.44 -45.98 44.22
CA GLU A 442 11.13 -46.77 45.22
C GLU A 442 10.43 -46.72 46.59
N ASN A 443 9.50 -45.78 46.76
CA ASN A 443 8.88 -45.43 48.05
C ASN A 443 9.92 -45.28 49.18
N ALA A 444 11.03 -44.62 48.86
CA ALA A 444 12.20 -44.50 49.72
C ALA A 444 12.81 -43.10 49.67
N CYS A 445 13.43 -42.68 50.77
CA CYS A 445 14.12 -41.41 50.88
C CYS A 445 15.63 -41.58 50.95
N THR A 446 16.32 -40.69 50.24
CA THR A 446 17.79 -40.55 50.30
C THR A 446 18.14 -39.24 51.00
N GLN A 447 19.06 -39.31 51.97
CA GLN A 447 19.64 -38.12 52.59
C GLN A 447 20.61 -37.46 51.61
N ALA A 448 20.41 -36.17 51.34
CA ALA A 448 21.28 -35.39 50.48
C ALA A 448 22.26 -34.54 51.29
N HIS A 449 21.76 -33.72 52.23
CA HIS A 449 22.58 -32.79 53.01
C HIS A 449 22.10 -32.68 54.45
N GLN A 450 22.99 -32.22 55.33
CA GLN A 450 22.71 -31.94 56.73
C GLN A 450 23.01 -30.46 56.99
N LEU A 451 21.97 -29.68 57.29
CA LEU A 451 22.10 -28.29 57.70
C LEU A 451 22.08 -28.17 59.23
N ASN A 452 22.40 -26.98 59.74
CA ASN A 452 22.28 -26.65 61.17
C ASN A 452 21.06 -25.77 61.48
N ASN A 453 20.16 -25.60 60.50
CA ASN A 453 19.02 -24.68 60.55
C ASN A 453 17.73 -25.41 60.19
N VAL A 454 16.60 -24.95 60.72
CA VAL A 454 15.28 -25.51 60.41
C VAL A 454 14.90 -25.07 59.01
N VAL A 455 14.70 -26.00 58.07
CA VAL A 455 14.21 -25.68 56.73
C VAL A 455 12.71 -25.43 56.81
N GLN A 456 12.24 -24.33 56.25
CA GLN A 456 10.84 -23.90 56.36
C GLN A 456 10.11 -23.91 55.02
N GLY A 457 10.79 -23.55 53.93
CA GLY A 457 10.22 -23.54 52.59
C GLY A 457 11.22 -24.04 51.55
N LEU A 458 10.70 -24.64 50.48
CA LEU A 458 11.43 -25.10 49.32
C LEU A 458 10.63 -24.77 48.07
N VAL A 459 11.29 -24.26 47.03
CA VAL A 459 10.70 -24.13 45.69
C VAL A 459 11.77 -24.42 44.66
N GLY A 460 11.40 -25.13 43.59
CA GLY A 460 12.31 -25.43 42.50
C GLY A 460 11.77 -24.98 41.15
N PHE A 461 12.68 -24.70 40.23
CA PHE A 461 12.40 -24.48 38.83
C PHE A 461 13.65 -24.81 38.00
N ARG A 462 13.53 -24.78 36.68
CA ARG A 462 14.66 -24.95 35.76
C ARG A 462 15.18 -23.60 35.29
N HIS A 463 16.47 -23.38 35.41
CA HIS A 463 17.15 -22.21 34.85
C HIS A 463 18.26 -22.68 33.91
N ASN A 464 18.20 -22.27 32.65
CA ASN A 464 19.13 -22.72 31.59
C ASN A 464 19.21 -24.26 31.47
N GLY A 465 18.10 -24.95 31.74
CA GLY A 465 18.00 -26.41 31.71
C GLY A 465 18.44 -27.12 33.01
N GLU A 466 19.06 -26.43 33.95
CA GLU A 466 19.53 -27.02 35.22
C GLU A 466 18.48 -26.90 36.33
N LEU A 467 18.42 -27.89 37.23
CA LEU A 467 17.57 -27.83 38.42
C LEU A 467 18.13 -26.82 39.42
N GLU A 468 17.30 -25.87 39.84
CA GLU A 468 17.61 -24.96 40.93
C GLU A 468 16.46 -25.02 41.94
N ILE A 469 16.74 -25.55 43.15
CA ILE A 469 15.83 -25.57 44.28
C ILE A 469 16.31 -24.52 45.28
N HIS A 470 15.51 -23.50 45.49
CA HIS A 470 15.75 -22.50 46.52
C HIS A 470 15.08 -22.91 47.81
N GLY A 471 15.81 -22.75 48.90
CA GLY A 471 15.29 -23.06 50.23
C GLY A 471 15.59 -21.96 51.23
N VAL A 472 14.70 -21.89 52.22
CA VAL A 472 14.77 -20.90 53.29
C VAL A 472 14.71 -21.57 54.65
N THR A 473 15.38 -20.96 55.61
CA THR A 473 15.47 -21.52 56.96
C THR A 473 15.13 -20.50 58.03
N SER A 474 14.85 -21.02 59.23
CA SER A 474 14.79 -20.25 60.46
C SER A 474 15.75 -20.81 61.51
N THR A 475 16.34 -19.95 62.33
CA THR A 475 17.03 -20.34 63.57
C THR A 475 16.48 -19.57 64.77
N PHE A 476 16.21 -20.30 65.84
CA PHE A 476 15.74 -19.72 67.10
C PHE A 476 16.88 -19.16 67.96
N ALA A 477 18.09 -19.68 67.81
CA ALA A 477 19.21 -19.33 68.68
C ALA A 477 19.67 -17.87 68.52
N ASN A 478 19.63 -17.33 67.29
CA ASN A 478 20.21 -16.03 66.96
C ASN A 478 19.26 -15.12 66.17
N ASN A 479 17.96 -15.46 66.05
CA ASN A 479 16.98 -14.68 65.28
C ASN A 479 17.41 -14.44 63.81
N GLN A 480 18.01 -15.44 63.18
CA GLN A 480 18.53 -15.37 61.81
C GLN A 480 18.02 -16.55 60.97
N GLY A 481 17.81 -16.32 59.68
CA GLY A 481 17.63 -17.37 58.68
C GLY A 481 18.85 -17.47 57.77
N VAL A 482 18.86 -18.49 56.91
CA VAL A 482 19.73 -18.56 55.74
C VAL A 482 18.91 -18.92 54.51
N THR A 483 19.40 -18.50 53.36
CA THR A 483 18.91 -18.92 52.04
C THR A 483 19.95 -19.81 51.39
N PHE A 484 19.50 -20.77 50.58
CA PHE A 484 20.39 -21.65 49.82
C PHE A 484 19.80 -22.01 48.46
N ALA A 485 20.66 -22.42 47.54
CA ALA A 485 20.29 -23.12 46.31
C ALA A 485 20.80 -24.55 46.35
N TRP A 486 20.00 -25.48 45.85
CA TRP A 486 20.27 -26.91 45.78
C TRP A 486 19.88 -27.45 44.42
N ASN A 487 20.75 -28.18 43.73
CA ASN A 487 20.44 -28.77 42.42
C ASN A 487 19.83 -30.19 42.50
N GLY A 488 19.39 -30.63 43.68
CA GLY A 488 18.85 -31.98 43.91
C GLY A 488 19.90 -33.07 44.14
N GLY A 489 21.19 -32.78 43.99
CA GLY A 489 22.30 -33.74 44.20
C GLY A 489 22.70 -33.95 45.67
N THR A 490 23.57 -34.92 45.92
CA THR A 490 24.09 -35.27 47.27
C THR A 490 25.53 -34.81 47.53
N GLY A 491 26.27 -34.39 46.50
CA GLY A 491 27.67 -33.96 46.64
C GLY A 491 27.80 -32.52 47.15
N ALA A 492 28.89 -32.15 47.82
CA ALA A 492 29.04 -30.81 48.40
C ALA A 492 28.84 -29.64 47.40
N ALA A 493 29.22 -29.82 46.13
CA ALA A 493 29.02 -28.82 45.07
C ALA A 493 27.56 -28.64 44.64
N SER A 494 26.64 -29.50 45.10
CA SER A 494 25.22 -29.41 44.78
C SER A 494 24.48 -28.38 45.62
N LEU A 495 25.11 -27.82 46.66
CA LEU A 495 24.50 -26.94 47.65
C LEU A 495 25.31 -25.65 47.79
N THR A 496 24.64 -24.52 47.61
CA THR A 496 25.24 -23.18 47.64
C THR A 496 24.56 -22.33 48.70
N PHE A 497 25.35 -21.67 49.54
CA PHE A 497 24.89 -20.68 50.52
C PHE A 497 25.36 -19.28 50.13
N TRP A 498 24.58 -18.27 50.48
CA TRP A 498 24.97 -16.88 50.34
C TRP A 498 25.23 -16.22 51.70
N PRO A 499 26.21 -15.30 51.79
CA PRO A 499 26.68 -14.75 53.06
C PRO A 499 25.74 -13.71 53.69
N SER A 500 24.65 -13.32 53.02
CA SER A 500 23.70 -12.32 53.50
C SER A 500 22.92 -12.83 54.71
N THR A 501 22.96 -12.08 55.81
CA THR A 501 22.09 -12.35 56.97
C THR A 501 20.65 -11.97 56.63
N VAL A 502 19.76 -12.97 56.60
CA VAL A 502 18.32 -12.76 56.47
C VAL A 502 17.64 -12.95 57.82
N ALA A 503 16.47 -12.34 58.00
CA ALA A 503 15.59 -12.68 59.12
C ALA A 503 15.14 -14.15 59.03
N PRO A 504 14.53 -14.72 60.09
CA PRO A 504 13.86 -16.01 59.96
C PRO A 504 12.81 -15.95 58.84
N LEU A 505 12.91 -16.89 57.91
CA LEU A 505 12.01 -17.05 56.78
C LEU A 505 11.17 -18.29 56.99
N TYR A 506 9.90 -18.23 56.58
CA TYR A 506 8.92 -19.30 56.77
C TYR A 506 8.48 -19.92 55.46
N ASP A 507 8.59 -19.20 54.35
CA ASP A 507 8.21 -19.73 53.04
C ASP A 507 8.99 -19.06 51.89
N VAL A 508 9.07 -19.77 50.77
CA VAL A 508 9.69 -19.32 49.52
C VAL A 508 8.93 -19.90 48.34
N HIS A 509 8.59 -19.04 47.38
CA HIS A 509 7.94 -19.47 46.16
C HIS A 509 8.40 -18.63 44.98
N GLY A 510 8.39 -19.24 43.80
CA GLY A 510 8.77 -18.59 42.56
C GLY A 510 8.66 -19.51 41.37
N ARG A 511 8.59 -18.92 40.18
CA ARG A 511 8.52 -19.66 38.89
C ARG A 511 9.77 -19.46 38.05
N SER A 512 10.58 -18.47 38.39
CA SER A 512 11.86 -18.14 37.76
C SER A 512 12.67 -17.28 38.73
N ARG A 513 13.96 -17.03 38.42
CA ARG A 513 14.78 -16.11 39.21
C ARG A 513 14.23 -14.68 39.27
N ALA A 514 13.58 -14.21 38.19
CA ALA A 514 13.01 -12.87 38.13
C ALA A 514 11.75 -12.73 39.01
N ALA A 515 11.09 -13.85 39.29
CA ALA A 515 9.83 -13.98 40.02
C ALA A 515 9.99 -15.00 41.15
N LEU A 516 10.89 -14.71 42.10
CA LEU A 516 11.19 -15.55 43.25
C LEU A 516 11.25 -14.69 44.52
N PHE A 517 10.40 -15.03 45.49
CA PHE A 517 10.25 -14.31 46.74
C PHE A 517 10.35 -15.25 47.93
N ALA A 518 10.91 -14.73 49.02
CA ALA A 518 10.97 -15.40 50.31
C ALA A 518 10.38 -14.50 51.39
N VAL A 519 9.56 -15.07 52.27
CA VAL A 519 8.80 -14.30 53.26
C VAL A 519 9.05 -14.79 54.68
N GLY A 520 8.94 -13.86 55.62
CA GLY A 520 9.13 -14.18 57.02
C GLY A 520 9.01 -12.99 57.96
N GLY A 521 9.88 -12.99 58.98
CA GLY A 521 9.98 -11.92 59.97
C GLY A 521 9.74 -12.39 61.40
N PHE A 522 9.37 -11.43 62.24
CA PHE A 522 9.28 -11.62 63.69
C PHE A 522 7.88 -11.42 64.22
N ASP A 523 7.58 -12.13 65.30
CA ASP A 523 6.37 -11.92 66.06
C ASP A 523 6.37 -10.62 66.83
N THR A 524 7.51 -10.00 67.17
CA THR A 524 7.62 -8.67 67.82
C THR A 524 8.98 -8.06 67.54
N GLY A 525 9.05 -6.75 67.23
CA GLY A 525 10.33 -6.04 67.11
C GLY A 525 11.13 -6.33 65.84
N ASN A 526 12.40 -5.95 65.87
CA ASN A 526 13.01 -4.99 64.93
C ASN A 526 13.20 -5.49 63.47
N THR A 527 12.23 -5.44 62.57
CA THR A 527 11.02 -4.62 62.51
C THR A 527 10.02 -5.36 61.61
N ARG A 528 9.43 -6.44 62.16
CA ARG A 528 8.32 -7.28 61.64
C ARG A 528 8.35 -7.56 60.12
N PRO A 529 7.25 -7.78 59.36
CA PRO A 529 7.26 -8.64 58.15
C PRO A 529 8.49 -8.46 57.25
N ARG A 530 9.00 -9.55 56.68
CA ARG A 530 10.09 -9.50 55.71
C ARG A 530 9.63 -10.14 54.42
N ILE A 531 9.88 -9.46 53.32
CA ILE A 531 9.86 -10.03 51.98
C ILE A 531 11.23 -9.75 51.36
N TYR A 532 11.84 -10.80 50.85
CA TYR A 532 13.05 -10.72 50.04
C TYR A 532 12.72 -11.17 48.62
N ARG A 533 13.30 -10.47 47.64
CA ARG A 533 13.25 -10.83 46.23
C ARG A 533 14.61 -11.32 45.77
N TYR A 534 14.61 -12.35 44.93
CA TYR A 534 15.82 -12.82 44.27
C TYR A 534 16.23 -11.87 43.13
N THR A 535 17.51 -11.59 43.06
CA THR A 535 18.18 -10.80 42.01
C THR A 535 19.48 -11.49 41.65
N ASP A 536 19.88 -11.50 40.38
CA ASP A 536 21.16 -12.10 40.01
C ASP A 536 22.33 -11.30 40.60
N GLY A 537 23.25 -11.98 41.28
CA GLY A 537 24.45 -11.35 41.86
C GLY A 537 25.04 -12.12 43.04
N ASN A 538 26.07 -11.53 43.68
CA ASN A 538 26.80 -12.14 44.80
C ASN A 538 26.02 -12.17 46.13
N SER A 539 24.97 -11.35 46.24
CA SER A 539 24.03 -11.33 47.36
C SER A 539 22.61 -11.31 46.78
N PRO A 540 22.08 -12.46 46.34
CA PRO A 540 20.93 -12.45 45.45
C PRO A 540 19.63 -12.03 46.14
N TRP A 541 19.52 -12.20 47.45
CA TRP A 541 18.30 -11.88 48.20
C TRP A 541 18.31 -10.44 48.69
N GLN A 542 17.48 -9.60 48.07
CA GLN A 542 17.33 -8.17 48.38
C GLN A 542 16.02 -7.93 49.12
N THR A 543 16.01 -6.98 50.07
CA THR A 543 14.80 -6.65 50.86
C THR A 543 13.84 -5.77 50.05
N GLU A 544 12.54 -6.07 50.13
CA GLU A 544 11.45 -5.26 49.54
C GLU A 544 10.93 -4.17 50.51
N ASP A 545 11.53 -4.06 51.71
CA ASP A 545 11.25 -3.05 52.74
C ASP A 545 9.75 -2.86 53.11
N VAL A 546 8.98 -3.96 53.06
CA VAL A 546 7.53 -3.94 53.35
C VAL A 546 7.21 -3.47 54.77
N GLN A 547 8.13 -3.68 55.71
CA GLN A 547 7.97 -3.26 57.10
C GLN A 547 7.86 -1.75 57.31
N SER A 548 8.42 -0.96 56.39
CA SER A 548 8.42 0.50 56.49
C SER A 548 7.29 1.11 55.65
N THR A 549 6.88 0.41 54.59
CA THR A 549 5.93 0.90 53.59
C THR A 549 4.49 0.43 53.85
N ILE A 550 4.28 -0.69 54.54
CA ILE A 550 2.95 -1.26 54.82
C ILE A 550 2.75 -1.42 56.32
N SER A 551 1.78 -0.69 56.86
CA SER A 551 1.46 -0.71 58.29
C SER A 551 0.70 -1.98 58.73
N ASN A 552 0.76 -2.26 60.04
CA ASN A 552 -0.01 -3.31 60.73
C ASN A 552 0.14 -4.72 60.17
N LEU A 553 1.28 -5.04 59.53
CA LEU A 553 1.61 -6.39 59.12
C LEU A 553 2.26 -7.17 60.27
N GLY A 554 1.83 -8.42 60.45
CA GLY A 554 2.47 -9.46 61.26
C GLY A 554 3.54 -10.20 60.48
N LYS A 555 4.14 -11.24 61.07
CA LYS A 555 5.07 -12.09 60.31
C LYS A 555 4.34 -12.75 59.14
N LEU A 556 5.02 -12.87 58.01
CA LEU A 556 4.48 -13.54 56.82
C LEU A 556 4.86 -15.02 56.88
N LEU A 557 3.88 -15.88 56.59
CA LEU A 557 3.99 -17.33 56.74
C LEU A 557 3.91 -18.07 55.41
N GLY A 558 3.25 -17.50 54.40
CA GLY A 558 3.12 -18.10 53.08
C GLY A 558 3.29 -17.08 51.97
N VAL A 559 3.83 -17.52 50.84
CA VAL A 559 3.99 -16.72 49.62
C VAL A 559 3.66 -17.57 48.40
N TRP A 560 2.96 -16.97 47.45
CA TRP A 560 2.66 -17.61 46.17
C TRP A 560 2.93 -16.65 45.02
N VAL A 561 3.57 -17.15 43.97
CA VAL A 561 3.97 -16.37 42.80
C VAL A 561 3.24 -16.93 41.61
N VAL A 562 2.37 -16.13 41.00
CA VAL A 562 1.60 -16.49 39.81
C VAL A 562 2.46 -16.27 38.56
N ASN A 563 3.06 -15.09 38.46
CA ASN A 563 3.99 -14.69 37.40
C ASN A 563 4.92 -13.56 37.89
N ASP A 564 5.68 -12.93 36.99
CA ASP A 564 6.62 -11.84 37.30
C ASP A 564 5.94 -10.53 37.75
N LYS A 565 4.65 -10.38 37.45
CA LYS A 565 3.81 -9.22 37.77
C LYS A 565 2.83 -9.46 38.90
N LEU A 566 2.73 -10.69 39.40
CA LEU A 566 1.70 -11.06 40.36
C LEU A 566 2.19 -12.09 41.36
N ALA A 567 2.18 -11.70 42.63
CA ALA A 567 2.43 -12.58 43.76
C ALA A 567 1.60 -12.13 44.97
N PHE A 568 1.39 -13.05 45.91
CA PHE A 568 0.66 -12.81 47.15
C PHE A 568 1.49 -13.32 48.32
N ALA A 569 1.39 -12.64 49.46
CA ALA A 569 1.94 -13.13 50.71
C ALA A 569 0.95 -12.92 51.85
N VAL A 570 0.90 -13.91 52.74
CA VAL A 570 -0.04 -13.94 53.86
C VAL A 570 0.66 -14.22 55.16
N GLY A 571 0.02 -13.87 56.27
CA GLY A 571 0.55 -14.17 57.59
C GLY A 571 -0.31 -13.71 58.74
N ASP A 572 0.34 -13.45 59.86
CA ASP A 572 -0.33 -13.24 61.13
C ASP A 572 -1.10 -11.94 61.22
N PHE A 573 -2.20 -11.99 61.98
CA PHE A 573 -2.88 -10.81 62.47
C PHE A 573 -1.95 -9.94 63.32
N HIS A 574 -1.93 -8.65 63.03
CA HIS A 574 -1.19 -7.68 63.81
C HIS A 574 -1.95 -6.34 63.90
N SER A 575 -2.04 -5.80 65.12
CA SER A 575 -2.55 -4.45 65.39
C SER A 575 -3.86 -4.10 64.65
N GLY A 576 -4.83 -5.01 64.69
CA GLY A 576 -6.16 -4.79 64.11
C GLY A 576 -6.34 -5.30 62.68
N SER A 577 -5.34 -5.94 62.07
CA SER A 577 -5.50 -6.47 60.71
C SER A 577 -4.71 -7.75 60.44
N ASN A 578 -5.31 -8.68 59.69
CA ASN A 578 -4.63 -9.81 59.06
C ASN A 578 -3.64 -9.34 58.00
N SER A 579 -2.57 -10.10 57.81
CA SER A 579 -1.52 -9.75 56.85
C SER A 579 -1.81 -10.41 55.51
N VAL A 580 -2.29 -9.64 54.55
CA VAL A 580 -2.46 -10.06 53.16
C VAL A 580 -1.94 -8.95 52.26
N VAL A 581 -0.97 -9.28 51.41
CA VAL A 581 -0.33 -8.33 50.50
C VAL A 581 -0.23 -8.91 49.09
N ARG A 582 -0.30 -8.03 48.09
CA ARG A 582 -0.18 -8.33 46.65
C ARG A 582 1.02 -7.58 46.07
N TRP A 583 1.77 -8.27 45.22
CA TRP A 583 2.78 -7.72 44.31
C TRP A 583 2.14 -7.41 42.96
N ASP A 584 2.42 -6.23 42.40
CA ASP A 584 1.88 -5.75 41.11
C ASP A 584 2.93 -5.70 39.98
N GLY A 585 4.09 -6.32 40.18
CA GLY A 585 5.24 -6.23 39.26
C GLY A 585 6.25 -5.16 39.65
N SER A 586 5.86 -4.23 40.54
CA SER A 586 6.70 -3.11 40.95
C SER A 586 6.80 -2.92 42.46
N ARG A 587 5.72 -3.16 43.20
CA ARG A 587 5.66 -2.97 44.65
C ARG A 587 4.70 -3.93 45.32
N TRP A 588 4.93 -4.14 46.61
CA TRP A 588 3.98 -4.79 47.49
C TRP A 588 2.96 -3.78 48.02
N SER A 589 1.69 -4.18 48.07
CA SER A 589 0.61 -3.38 48.65
C SER A 589 -0.34 -4.24 49.47
N ARG A 590 -0.99 -3.65 50.48
CA ARG A 590 -1.94 -4.37 51.34
C ARG A 590 -3.26 -4.59 50.60
N MET A 591 -3.77 -5.81 50.64
CA MET A 591 -5.12 -6.12 50.18
C MET A 591 -6.14 -5.87 51.29
N PRO A 592 -7.37 -5.43 50.95
CA PRO A 592 -8.50 -5.51 51.85
C PRO A 592 -8.68 -6.97 52.31
N PHE A 593 -8.94 -7.21 53.58
CA PHE A 593 -9.22 -8.55 54.12
C PHE A 593 -10.23 -8.46 55.26
N PRO A 594 -11.17 -9.41 55.39
CA PRO A 594 -12.16 -9.41 56.46
C PRO A 594 -11.48 -9.68 57.80
N ASN A 595 -11.19 -8.61 58.55
CA ASN A 595 -10.60 -8.68 59.89
C ASN A 595 -11.63 -9.03 60.98
N THR A 596 -12.63 -9.84 60.64
CA THR A 596 -13.67 -10.30 61.58
C THR A 596 -13.05 -11.18 62.68
N TYR A 597 -11.93 -11.83 62.37
CA TYR A 597 -11.26 -12.75 63.27
C TYR A 597 -9.75 -12.49 63.29
N ASN A 598 -9.14 -12.65 64.46
CA ASN A 598 -7.71 -12.44 64.63
C ASN A 598 -6.95 -13.71 64.25
N GLU A 599 -6.73 -13.92 62.95
CA GLU A 599 -6.21 -15.18 62.43
C GLU A 599 -4.70 -15.22 62.20
N SER A 600 -4.15 -16.42 62.21
CA SER A 600 -2.83 -16.74 61.67
C SER A 600 -3.06 -17.38 60.31
N LEU A 601 -2.83 -16.62 59.23
CA LEU A 601 -2.99 -17.09 57.86
C LEU A 601 -1.75 -17.91 57.49
N THR A 602 -1.94 -19.19 57.16
CA THR A 602 -0.87 -20.18 57.11
C THR A 602 -0.23 -20.33 55.76
N SER A 603 -1.02 -20.28 54.69
CA SER A 603 -0.53 -20.45 53.30
C SER A 603 -1.52 -19.82 52.31
N VAL A 604 -1.03 -19.54 51.11
CA VAL A 604 -1.79 -18.92 50.02
C VAL A 604 -1.49 -19.66 48.73
N ILE A 605 -2.51 -19.83 47.88
CA ILE A 605 -2.39 -20.24 46.50
C ILE A 605 -3.22 -19.30 45.63
N ALA A 606 -2.71 -18.93 44.46
CA ALA A 606 -3.43 -18.08 43.53
C ALA A 606 -3.22 -18.55 42.09
N PHE A 607 -4.26 -18.41 41.28
CA PHE A 607 -4.19 -18.73 39.85
C PHE A 607 -4.21 -17.48 38.98
N GLY A 608 -4.74 -16.37 39.50
CA GLY A 608 -4.75 -15.06 38.88
C GLY A 608 -4.98 -13.97 39.93
N ALA A 609 -5.11 -12.72 39.50
CA ALA A 609 -5.32 -11.57 40.40
C ALA A 609 -6.63 -11.66 41.20
N ASN A 610 -7.63 -12.33 40.61
CA ASN A 610 -9.00 -12.47 41.09
C ASN A 610 -9.34 -13.94 41.43
N SER A 611 -8.34 -14.81 41.57
CA SER A 611 -8.50 -16.21 41.99
C SER A 611 -7.43 -16.53 43.02
N VAL A 612 -7.74 -16.23 44.29
CA VAL A 612 -6.80 -16.35 45.43
C VAL A 612 -7.46 -17.10 46.58
N TYR A 613 -6.75 -18.07 47.14
CA TYR A 613 -7.20 -18.91 48.25
C TYR A 613 -6.21 -18.82 49.41
N VAL A 614 -6.71 -18.59 50.61
CA VAL A 614 -5.89 -18.43 51.82
C VAL A 614 -6.38 -19.36 52.90
N THR A 615 -5.48 -20.12 53.50
CA THR A 615 -5.77 -20.97 54.65
C THR A 615 -5.43 -20.27 55.96
N ALA A 616 -6.20 -20.56 57.00
CA ALA A 616 -5.95 -20.08 58.34
C ALA A 616 -5.79 -21.25 59.33
N LEU A 617 -4.93 -21.05 60.34
CA LEU A 617 -4.59 -22.07 61.34
C LEU A 617 -5.80 -22.57 62.15
N ASN A 618 -6.88 -21.80 62.21
CA ASN A 618 -8.14 -22.14 62.86
C ASN A 618 -9.12 -22.88 61.92
N GLY A 619 -8.63 -23.47 60.83
CA GLY A 619 -9.43 -24.34 59.97
C GLY A 619 -10.39 -23.59 59.05
N ARG A 620 -10.04 -22.36 58.63
CA ARG A 620 -10.79 -21.60 57.62
C ARG A 620 -10.06 -21.52 56.29
N VAL A 621 -10.84 -21.42 55.22
CA VAL A 621 -10.37 -21.11 53.87
C VAL A 621 -11.12 -19.89 53.37
N TYR A 622 -10.36 -18.89 52.94
CA TYR A 622 -10.85 -17.67 52.32
C TYR A 622 -10.59 -17.71 50.83
N ARG A 623 -11.54 -17.22 50.03
CA ARG A 623 -11.40 -16.98 48.60
C ARG A 623 -11.57 -15.50 48.28
N TYR A 624 -10.74 -14.97 47.39
CA TYR A 624 -10.94 -13.68 46.73
C TYR A 624 -11.29 -13.93 45.26
N ASP A 625 -12.40 -13.33 44.81
CA ASP A 625 -12.96 -13.49 43.46
C ASP A 625 -12.75 -12.26 42.56
N GLY A 626 -11.95 -11.28 43.02
CA GLY A 626 -11.77 -9.98 42.36
C GLY A 626 -12.68 -8.88 42.91
N THR A 627 -13.77 -9.22 43.60
CA THR A 627 -14.70 -8.26 44.19
C THR A 627 -14.59 -8.22 45.71
N GLN A 628 -14.56 -9.37 46.36
CA GLN A 628 -14.55 -9.48 47.82
C GLN A 628 -13.93 -10.80 48.29
N TRP A 629 -13.61 -10.83 49.59
CA TRP A 629 -13.20 -12.06 50.27
C TRP A 629 -14.40 -12.77 50.88
N GLN A 630 -14.45 -14.09 50.73
CA GLN A 630 -15.50 -14.95 51.27
C GLN A 630 -14.88 -16.13 52.02
N ILE A 631 -15.50 -16.56 53.13
CA ILE A 631 -15.15 -17.83 53.78
C ILE A 631 -15.88 -18.94 53.01
N ILE A 632 -15.13 -19.76 52.29
CA ILE A 632 -15.67 -20.90 51.52
C ILE A 632 -15.63 -22.21 52.32
N HIS A 633 -14.89 -22.24 53.43
CA HIS A 633 -14.86 -23.38 54.34
C HIS A 633 -14.52 -22.95 55.76
N GLU A 634 -15.18 -23.57 56.73
CA GLU A 634 -14.92 -23.37 58.15
C GLU A 634 -15.07 -24.69 58.92
N ASN A 635 -13.99 -25.12 59.56
CA ASN A 635 -13.96 -26.18 60.55
C ASN A 635 -12.99 -25.81 61.67
N THR A 636 -13.49 -25.12 62.70
CA THR A 636 -12.67 -24.58 63.80
C THR A 636 -12.02 -25.63 64.71
N SER A 637 -12.36 -26.91 64.51
CA SER A 637 -11.68 -28.04 65.18
C SER A 637 -10.45 -28.53 64.38
N ALA A 638 -10.35 -28.16 63.11
CA ALA A 638 -9.19 -28.45 62.27
C ALA A 638 -8.12 -27.37 62.41
N ARG A 639 -6.88 -27.73 62.06
CA ARG A 639 -5.76 -26.80 62.00
C ARG A 639 -5.05 -26.97 60.68
N PHE A 640 -5.14 -25.96 59.80
CA PHE A 640 -4.50 -26.00 58.49
C PHE A 640 -3.06 -25.50 58.57
N ARG A 641 -2.21 -26.06 57.72
CA ARG A 641 -0.78 -25.76 57.69
C ARG A 641 -0.31 -25.27 56.34
N ASP A 642 -0.84 -25.84 55.27
CA ASP A 642 -0.43 -25.52 53.91
C ASP A 642 -1.55 -25.85 52.91
N ILE A 643 -1.54 -25.19 51.75
CA ILE A 643 -2.48 -25.40 50.64
C ILE A 643 -1.72 -25.54 49.33
N ALA A 644 -2.12 -26.50 48.51
CA ALA A 644 -1.62 -26.68 47.15
C ALA A 644 -2.76 -27.10 46.24
N GLY A 645 -2.57 -26.97 44.93
CA GLY A 645 -3.59 -27.32 43.97
C GLY A 645 -3.17 -26.99 42.54
N THR A 646 -3.90 -27.55 41.59
CA THR A 646 -3.65 -27.33 40.16
C THR A 646 -4.65 -26.38 39.51
N SER A 647 -5.82 -26.20 40.13
CA SER A 647 -6.87 -25.28 39.71
C SER A 647 -7.82 -24.99 40.89
N PRO A 648 -8.76 -24.03 40.77
CA PRO A 648 -9.85 -23.86 41.74
C PRO A 648 -10.68 -25.14 41.96
N ALA A 649 -10.67 -26.07 41.00
CA ALA A 649 -11.36 -27.36 41.05
C ALA A 649 -10.51 -28.51 41.63
N ASP A 650 -9.29 -28.24 42.11
CA ASP A 650 -8.39 -29.25 42.67
C ASP A 650 -7.50 -28.61 43.73
N LEU A 651 -8.09 -28.35 44.92
CA LEU A 651 -7.40 -27.75 46.06
C LEU A 651 -7.24 -28.78 47.18
N TRP A 652 -6.03 -28.84 47.73
CA TRP A 652 -5.63 -29.75 48.78
C TRP A 652 -5.03 -28.99 49.96
N ILE A 653 -5.42 -29.38 51.17
CA ILE A 653 -4.93 -28.74 52.40
C ILE A 653 -4.29 -29.79 53.31
N ALA A 654 -3.07 -29.52 53.74
CA ALA A 654 -2.42 -30.23 54.83
C ALA A 654 -2.93 -29.73 56.18
N GLY A 655 -3.35 -30.66 57.03
CA GLY A 655 -3.84 -30.37 58.37
C GLY A 655 -3.17 -31.18 59.48
N GLU A 656 -3.50 -30.80 60.71
CA GLU A 656 -3.17 -31.59 61.89
C GLU A 656 -4.13 -32.78 62.09
N ASN A 657 -3.87 -33.59 63.12
CA ASN A 657 -4.68 -34.74 63.49
C ASN A 657 -4.81 -35.82 62.39
N GLY A 658 -3.78 -35.93 61.55
CA GLY A 658 -3.74 -36.81 60.40
C GLY A 658 -4.68 -36.41 59.26
N GLN A 659 -5.24 -35.20 59.28
CA GLN A 659 -6.24 -34.79 58.29
C GLN A 659 -5.61 -34.15 57.06
N ILE A 660 -6.08 -34.57 55.88
CA ILE A 660 -5.85 -33.90 54.59
C ILE A 660 -7.22 -33.57 54.01
N PHE A 661 -7.43 -32.37 53.49
CA PHE A 661 -8.70 -31.95 52.92
C PHE A 661 -8.57 -31.80 51.41
N HIS A 662 -9.63 -32.13 50.68
CA HIS A 662 -9.70 -32.01 49.22
C HIS A 662 -10.98 -31.28 48.80
N TRP A 663 -10.86 -30.39 47.82
CA TRP A 663 -11.95 -29.67 47.19
C TRP A 663 -11.90 -29.81 45.67
N PRO A 664 -13.06 -29.90 44.99
CA PRO A 664 -14.42 -30.06 45.52
C PRO A 664 -14.76 -31.55 45.65
N GLN A 665 -15.39 -31.96 46.76
CA GLN A 665 -15.79 -33.35 46.99
C GLN A 665 -17.18 -33.48 47.59
#